data_AF-A0A1C5IJS6-F1
#
_entry.id   AF-A0A1C5IJS6-F1
#
_cell.length_a   1.000
_cell.length_b   1.000
_cell.length_c   1.000
_cell.angle_alpha   90.00
_cell.angle_beta   90.00
_cell.angle_gamma   90.00
#
_symmetry.space_group_name_H-M   'P 1'
#
loop_
_entity.id
_entity.type
_entity.pdbx_description
1 polymer ?
#
loop_
_entity_poly.entity_id
_entity_poly.type
_entity_poly.pdbx_seq_one_letter_code
_entity_poly.pdbx_strand_id
1 'polypeptide(L)'
;MNINNLISPMRALAFRAWRSLIAFIPGGRVRAFGQGTDQIGAIMVVNLDRQPRRWRRVTKELGRFRTSEGIPLTSITRRLAAVDARDGRAVAATVDVDVMYRIGDQLHVQPDARLAECFAEDEPVRMSRQEVAVARSHVEVWKAVANGTEDYVLVLEDDVWFKPGAPAAIDRGWRAALDRCTAEGGPKLLYLSYSDAGGTAARDDACDVLFRPSRGLWFLSGYVLSRKGAAALLRAMPVVGPVDLWMNYRFAELGALALTSPAIAQRPDGASDNAYSILPYLARAGIVDSEHGAKPPGQSRTGLVLAWTGGGERESLAMALSMLGLRVRAFDGDEEPMQEPELKEVLKTFDALVDAPLVPAALAAAVANERSVILLEADAPTPAGLELDRLPPSRSVVLAPRDPLGGSWGVLCGVLDLVEPVEPFPAGAPRAFRLFRDQRPTARLAPAARRPRENLAMDDSPWVLPASSGWRPTQNVCPSVRTAGPAIAEASMTEASASFPGLIETFPGNLASFAQEGLQHTDEGAQLVIDAMQSGLRPYRSGAFASVRSFPHGRFEAEIRAAPGPGLITGFFLHRDTPRQEIDIEFAGADPRRLLVNVYFNPGDDGTAMGFGYRGSPCRIDLGFDATADFHRYAIDWRPDRVTWLVDGRVVHERVGWDPTPIPHLNMRVHANLWAPRSEELAGRIDERKLPAAAAFRNVLVTE
;
A
#
# COMPACT_ATOMS: atom_id res chain seq x y z
N MET A 1 -3.59 3.37 -17.23
CA MET A 1 -2.23 3.07 -16.71
C MET A 1 -1.61 1.88 -17.44
N ASN A 2 -0.49 2.05 -18.16
CA ASN A 2 0.18 0.96 -18.89
C ASN A 2 1.24 0.31 -17.98
N ILE A 3 0.80 -0.54 -17.05
CA ILE A 3 1.65 -1.17 -16.01
C ILE A 3 2.53 -2.31 -16.60
N ASN A 4 2.31 -2.68 -17.86
CA ASN A 4 2.95 -3.83 -18.50
C ASN A 4 4.34 -3.58 -19.10
N ASN A 5 5.00 -2.47 -18.80
CA ASN A 5 6.40 -2.27 -19.21
C ASN A 5 7.30 -2.16 -17.99
N LEU A 6 7.52 -3.30 -17.30
CA LEU A 6 8.80 -3.53 -16.62
C LEU A 6 9.88 -3.52 -17.70
N ILE A 7 10.42 -2.33 -17.95
CA ILE A 7 11.51 -2.14 -18.90
C ILE A 7 12.70 -2.90 -18.35
N SER A 8 13.18 -3.89 -19.10
CA SER A 8 14.33 -4.67 -18.66
C SER A 8 15.50 -3.72 -18.29
N PRO A 9 16.30 -4.03 -17.26
CA PRO A 9 17.43 -3.18 -16.85
C PRO A 9 18.35 -2.82 -18.02
N MET A 10 18.47 -3.73 -18.99
CA MET A 10 19.22 -3.53 -20.23
C MET A 10 18.61 -2.45 -21.13
N ARG A 11 17.28 -2.41 -21.30
CA ARG A 11 16.59 -1.36 -22.09
C ARG A 11 16.71 0.00 -21.41
N ALA A 12 16.60 0.06 -20.08
CA ALA A 12 16.80 1.31 -19.32
C ALA A 12 18.25 1.81 -19.40
N LEU A 13 19.24 0.90 -19.41
CA LEU A 13 20.64 1.25 -19.61
C LEU A 13 20.93 1.72 -21.04
N ALA A 14 20.40 1.02 -22.04
CA ALA A 14 20.51 1.41 -23.45
C ALA A 14 19.89 2.79 -23.71
N PHE A 15 18.71 3.05 -23.14
CA PHE A 15 18.10 4.37 -23.21
C PHE A 15 18.99 5.44 -22.56
N ARG A 16 19.55 5.19 -21.36
CA ARG A 16 20.49 6.11 -20.70
C ARG A 16 21.72 6.43 -21.55
N ALA A 17 22.34 5.42 -22.13
CA ALA A 17 23.50 5.58 -23.00
C ALA A 17 23.15 6.41 -24.25
N TRP A 18 22.07 6.03 -24.94
CA TRP A 18 21.57 6.74 -26.11
C TRP A 18 21.24 8.22 -25.81
N ARG A 19 20.55 8.48 -24.70
CA ARG A 19 20.22 9.85 -24.28
C ARG A 19 21.45 10.67 -23.92
N SER A 20 22.46 10.05 -23.33
CA SER A 20 23.70 10.75 -22.97
C SER A 20 24.45 11.23 -24.22
N LEU A 21 24.44 10.43 -25.29
CA LEU A 21 25.00 10.77 -26.60
C LEU A 21 24.17 11.86 -27.31
N ILE A 22 22.85 11.68 -27.38
CA ILE A 22 21.93 12.62 -28.03
C ILE A 22 21.95 14.01 -27.39
N ALA A 23 22.25 14.10 -26.09
CA ALA A 23 22.26 15.36 -25.38
C ALA A 23 23.31 16.38 -25.87
N PHE A 24 24.25 15.94 -26.72
CA PHE A 24 25.24 16.80 -27.38
C PHE A 24 24.86 17.19 -28.81
N ILE A 25 23.79 16.60 -29.36
CA ILE A 25 23.30 16.89 -30.70
C ILE A 25 22.27 18.03 -30.63
N PRO A 26 22.45 19.14 -31.38
CA PRO A 26 21.50 20.24 -31.44
C PRO A 26 20.10 19.74 -31.84
N GLY A 27 19.09 20.16 -31.07
CA GLY A 27 17.69 19.79 -31.30
C GLY A 27 16.98 20.66 -32.34
N GLY A 28 17.60 21.75 -32.78
CA GLY A 28 17.06 22.67 -33.78
C GLY A 28 16.16 23.77 -33.19
N ARG A 29 15.51 24.53 -34.08
CA ARG A 29 14.54 25.57 -33.71
C ARG A 29 13.14 24.97 -33.60
N VAL A 30 12.38 25.44 -32.62
CA VAL A 30 10.96 25.14 -32.41
C VAL A 30 10.22 26.47 -32.50
N ARG A 31 9.56 26.72 -33.64
CA ARG A 31 8.94 28.01 -33.97
C ARG A 31 7.72 28.35 -33.09
N ALA A 32 7.14 27.36 -32.43
CA ALA A 32 6.08 27.57 -31.45
C ALA A 32 6.52 28.38 -30.22
N PHE A 33 7.81 28.41 -29.90
CA PHE A 33 8.35 29.19 -28.77
C PHE A 33 8.98 30.49 -29.25
N GLY A 34 8.75 31.57 -28.51
CA GLY A 34 9.29 32.89 -28.83
C GLY A 34 8.63 34.00 -28.00
N GLN A 35 8.75 35.24 -28.45
CA GLN A 35 8.22 36.43 -27.76
C GLN A 35 6.98 37.01 -28.44
N GLY A 36 6.50 36.39 -29.53
CA GLY A 36 5.28 36.81 -30.22
C GLY A 36 4.01 36.52 -29.40
N THR A 37 2.93 37.25 -29.70
CA THR A 37 1.62 37.13 -29.02
C THR A 37 0.97 35.75 -29.19
N ASP A 38 1.31 35.03 -30.27
CA ASP A 38 0.81 33.68 -30.56
C ASP A 38 1.89 32.61 -30.33
N GLN A 39 2.87 32.88 -29.47
CA GLN A 39 3.95 31.95 -29.15
C GLN A 39 3.97 31.57 -27.68
N ILE A 40 4.58 30.41 -27.40
CA ILE A 40 4.82 29.93 -26.05
C ILE A 40 6.00 30.72 -25.48
N GLY A 41 5.70 31.65 -24.57
CA GLY A 41 6.64 32.63 -24.02
C GLY A 41 7.52 32.11 -22.89
N ALA A 42 7.05 31.08 -22.16
CA ALA A 42 7.80 30.47 -21.06
C ALA A 42 7.61 28.95 -20.96
N ILE A 43 8.56 28.32 -20.28
CA ILE A 43 8.51 26.92 -19.86
C ILE A 43 8.59 26.89 -18.33
N MET A 44 7.66 26.22 -17.67
CA MET A 44 7.69 25.96 -16.23
C MET A 44 7.93 24.48 -15.99
N VAL A 45 8.94 24.16 -15.20
CA VAL A 45 9.29 22.78 -14.86
C VAL A 45 9.04 22.55 -13.38
N VAL A 46 8.14 21.62 -13.07
CA VAL A 46 7.82 21.16 -11.72
C VAL A 46 8.89 20.16 -11.28
N ASN A 47 9.62 20.48 -10.21
CA ASN A 47 10.74 19.67 -9.73
C ASN A 47 10.86 19.71 -8.21
N LEU A 48 11.07 18.55 -7.58
CA LEU A 48 11.34 18.44 -6.15
C LEU A 48 12.74 18.98 -5.80
N ASP A 49 12.86 19.71 -4.68
CA ASP A 49 14.15 20.24 -4.19
C ASP A 49 15.17 19.14 -3.91
N ARG A 50 14.72 17.99 -3.40
CA ARG A 50 15.57 16.80 -3.19
C ARG A 50 16.01 16.08 -4.47
N GLN A 51 15.54 16.51 -5.65
CA GLN A 51 15.85 15.88 -6.94
C GLN A 51 16.68 16.78 -7.89
N PRO A 52 17.85 17.33 -7.47
CA PRO A 52 18.66 18.23 -8.31
C PRO A 52 19.26 17.53 -9.54
N ARG A 53 19.34 16.20 -9.52
CA ARG A 53 19.76 15.40 -10.69
C ARG A 53 18.69 15.40 -11.78
N ARG A 54 17.40 15.36 -11.43
CA ARG A 54 16.30 15.41 -12.40
C ARG A 54 16.25 16.76 -13.10
N TRP A 55 16.35 17.84 -12.32
CA TRP A 55 16.52 19.21 -12.83
C TRP A 55 17.65 19.33 -13.85
N ARG A 56 18.88 18.89 -13.51
CA ARG A 56 20.01 18.94 -14.46
C ARG A 56 19.74 18.19 -15.77
N ARG A 57 19.02 17.06 -15.72
CA ARG A 57 18.70 16.27 -16.92
C ARG A 57 17.70 17.00 -17.83
N VAL A 58 16.60 17.52 -17.28
CA VAL A 58 15.58 18.22 -18.08
C VAL A 58 16.13 19.54 -18.63
N THR A 59 16.95 20.27 -17.86
CA THR A 59 17.63 21.47 -18.36
C THR A 59 18.61 21.15 -19.50
N LYS A 60 19.36 20.05 -19.41
CA LYS A 60 20.23 19.59 -20.51
C LYS A 60 19.41 19.24 -21.75
N GLU A 61 18.23 18.64 -21.58
CA GLU A 61 17.33 18.33 -22.69
C GLU A 61 16.81 19.57 -23.39
N LEU A 62 16.27 20.53 -22.62
CA LEU A 62 15.76 21.80 -23.15
C LEU A 62 16.89 22.63 -23.81
N GLY A 63 18.11 22.55 -23.28
CA GLY A 63 19.29 23.27 -23.79
C GLY A 63 19.69 22.88 -25.22
N ARG A 64 19.14 21.79 -25.77
CA ARG A 64 19.35 21.37 -27.16
C ARG A 64 18.55 22.20 -28.16
N PHE A 65 17.44 22.77 -27.72
CA PHE A 65 16.48 23.43 -28.60
C PHE A 65 16.59 24.96 -28.51
N ARG A 66 16.06 25.64 -29.52
CA ARG A 66 16.02 27.10 -29.63
C ARG A 66 14.61 27.59 -29.99
N THR A 67 14.25 28.80 -29.57
CA THR A 67 13.03 29.51 -30.00
C THR A 67 13.09 29.88 -31.49
N SER A 68 12.02 30.49 -32.03
CA SER A 68 12.01 31.08 -33.39
C SER A 68 13.16 32.07 -33.61
N GLU A 69 13.49 32.88 -32.61
CA GLU A 69 14.55 33.89 -32.63
C GLU A 69 15.94 33.29 -32.44
N GLY A 70 16.04 31.98 -32.14
CA GLY A 70 17.32 31.32 -31.90
C GLY A 70 17.80 31.40 -30.44
N ILE A 71 16.94 31.81 -29.50
CA ILE A 71 17.26 31.86 -28.06
C ILE A 71 17.16 30.44 -27.47
N PRO A 72 18.08 30.00 -26.59
CA PRO A 72 17.95 28.72 -25.88
C PRO A 72 16.62 28.59 -25.12
N LEU A 73 15.94 27.44 -25.24
CA LEU A 73 14.72 27.21 -24.44
C LEU A 73 14.99 27.29 -22.93
N THR A 74 16.22 26.97 -22.50
CA THR A 74 16.65 27.15 -21.11
C THR A 74 16.56 28.60 -20.63
N SER A 75 16.66 29.59 -21.53
CA SER A 75 16.56 31.02 -21.17
C SER A 75 15.13 31.45 -20.85
N ILE A 76 14.12 30.74 -21.34
CA ILE A 76 12.70 30.95 -21.02
C ILE A 76 12.16 29.90 -20.04
N THR A 77 13.04 29.07 -19.47
CA THR A 77 12.67 28.01 -18.53
C THR A 77 12.78 28.49 -17.09
N ARG A 78 11.71 28.32 -16.31
CA ARG A 78 11.66 28.60 -14.87
C ARG A 78 11.41 27.31 -14.10
N ARG A 79 12.15 27.13 -13.00
CA ARG A 79 11.92 26.03 -12.06
C ARG A 79 10.82 26.43 -11.08
N LEU A 80 9.86 25.54 -10.86
CA LEU A 80 8.88 25.64 -9.79
C LEU A 80 9.12 24.50 -8.80
N ALA A 81 9.25 24.83 -7.52
CA ALA A 81 9.45 23.84 -6.46
C ALA A 81 8.16 23.02 -6.28
N ALA A 82 8.25 21.72 -6.53
CA ALA A 82 7.13 20.80 -6.33
C ALA A 82 6.88 20.60 -4.83
N VAL A 83 5.61 20.39 -4.46
CA VAL A 83 5.23 19.95 -3.12
C VAL A 83 5.79 18.55 -2.89
N ASP A 84 6.50 18.34 -1.77
CA ASP A 84 7.04 17.03 -1.42
C ASP A 84 6.01 16.24 -0.60
N ALA A 85 5.67 15.03 -1.06
CA ALA A 85 4.75 14.15 -0.36
C ALA A 85 5.20 13.81 1.07
N ARG A 86 6.51 13.94 1.37
CA ARG A 86 7.09 13.74 2.70
C ARG A 86 6.73 14.84 3.69
N ASP A 87 6.41 16.04 3.23
CA ASP A 87 6.01 17.15 4.09
C ASP A 87 4.52 17.03 4.46
N GLY A 88 4.24 16.58 5.69
CA GLY A 88 2.87 16.37 6.19
C GLY A 88 2.03 17.64 6.20
N ARG A 89 2.64 18.80 6.48
CA ARG A 89 1.94 20.08 6.51
C ARG A 89 1.54 20.52 5.12
N ALA A 90 2.43 20.30 4.14
CA ALA A 90 2.13 20.60 2.76
C ALA A 90 1.04 19.66 2.19
N VAL A 91 0.92 18.43 2.67
CA VAL A 91 -0.10 17.50 2.15
C VAL A 91 -1.44 17.59 2.91
N ALA A 92 -1.46 18.14 4.12
CA ALA A 92 -2.65 18.28 4.95
C ALA A 92 -3.59 19.44 4.58
N ALA A 93 -3.18 20.35 3.71
CA ALA A 93 -3.99 21.51 3.30
C ALA A 93 -5.12 21.09 2.33
N THR A 94 -6.32 20.86 2.86
CA THR A 94 -7.49 20.31 2.15
C THR A 94 -8.34 21.33 1.37
N VAL A 95 -7.99 22.62 1.38
CA VAL A 95 -8.80 23.65 0.70
C VAL A 95 -8.63 23.59 -0.83
N ASP A 96 -7.44 23.26 -1.32
CA ASP A 96 -7.13 23.23 -2.75
C ASP A 96 -7.44 21.86 -3.40
N VAL A 97 -7.44 20.78 -2.59
CA VAL A 97 -7.56 19.39 -3.05
C VAL A 97 -8.50 18.61 -2.13
N ASP A 98 -9.55 18.04 -2.71
CA ASP A 98 -10.37 17.01 -2.07
C ASP A 98 -9.73 15.64 -2.30
N VAL A 99 -9.34 15.00 -1.20
CA VAL A 99 -8.58 13.74 -1.21
C VAL A 99 -9.46 12.52 -1.44
N MET A 100 -10.78 12.67 -1.40
CA MET A 100 -11.73 11.59 -1.62
C MET A 100 -12.33 11.71 -3.02
N TYR A 101 -12.19 10.66 -3.81
CA TYR A 101 -12.86 10.50 -5.10
C TYR A 101 -13.56 9.14 -5.14
N ARG A 102 -14.21 8.80 -6.25
CA ARG A 102 -15.02 7.59 -6.34
C ARG A 102 -14.55 6.66 -7.44
N ILE A 103 -14.88 5.37 -7.34
CA ILE A 103 -14.64 4.41 -8.44
C ILE A 103 -15.32 4.86 -9.74
N GLY A 104 -16.49 5.48 -9.66
CA GLY A 104 -17.16 6.09 -10.81
C GLY A 104 -16.31 7.13 -11.54
N ASP A 105 -15.47 7.88 -10.82
CA ASP A 105 -14.57 8.85 -11.46
C ASP A 105 -13.45 8.17 -12.24
N GLN A 106 -12.93 7.06 -11.72
CA GLN A 106 -11.98 6.22 -12.43
C GLN A 106 -12.62 5.61 -13.69
N LEU A 107 -13.83 5.06 -13.56
CA LEU A 107 -14.58 4.44 -14.65
C LEU A 107 -14.98 5.46 -15.72
N HIS A 108 -15.23 6.72 -15.34
CA HIS A 108 -15.46 7.79 -16.28
C HIS A 108 -14.25 7.95 -17.21
N VAL A 109 -13.03 8.00 -16.67
CA VAL A 109 -11.79 8.22 -17.43
C VAL A 109 -11.34 6.96 -18.18
N GLN A 110 -11.33 5.81 -17.51
CA GLN A 110 -10.94 4.52 -18.07
C GLN A 110 -12.01 3.47 -17.73
N PRO A 111 -13.05 3.33 -18.57
CA PRO A 111 -14.07 2.30 -18.36
C PRO A 111 -13.45 0.91 -18.35
N ASP A 112 -13.73 0.11 -17.32
CA ASP A 112 -13.36 -1.30 -17.24
C ASP A 112 -14.52 -2.08 -16.61
N ALA A 113 -15.06 -3.04 -17.37
CA ALA A 113 -16.22 -3.82 -16.94
C ALA A 113 -15.96 -4.62 -15.67
N ARG A 114 -14.74 -5.13 -15.47
CA ARG A 114 -14.41 -5.93 -14.28
C ARG A 114 -14.37 -5.07 -13.02
N LEU A 115 -13.85 -3.84 -13.14
CA LEU A 115 -13.86 -2.90 -12.03
C LEU A 115 -15.30 -2.49 -11.66
N ALA A 116 -16.13 -2.21 -12.66
CA ALA A 116 -17.53 -1.83 -12.47
C ALA A 116 -18.41 -2.97 -11.91
N GLU A 117 -18.04 -4.22 -12.19
CA GLU A 117 -18.70 -5.38 -11.60
C GLU A 117 -18.34 -5.51 -10.11
N CYS A 118 -17.05 -5.37 -9.77
CA CYS A 118 -16.54 -5.57 -8.42
C CYS A 118 -16.93 -4.46 -7.42
N PHE A 119 -17.08 -3.22 -7.89
CA PHE A 119 -17.23 -2.05 -7.01
C PHE A 119 -18.34 -1.13 -7.50
N ALA A 120 -19.12 -0.60 -6.54
CA ALA A 120 -20.13 0.41 -6.83
C ALA A 120 -19.47 1.72 -7.30
N GLU A 121 -20.17 2.49 -8.13
CA GLU A 121 -19.66 3.76 -8.65
C GLU A 121 -19.40 4.80 -7.55
N ASP A 122 -20.10 4.71 -6.41
CA ASP A 122 -19.94 5.59 -5.26
C ASP A 122 -18.93 5.11 -4.22
N GLU A 123 -18.28 3.95 -4.45
CA GLU A 123 -17.23 3.42 -3.58
C GLU A 123 -16.09 4.46 -3.42
N PRO A 124 -15.80 4.89 -2.18
CA PRO A 124 -14.84 5.95 -1.93
C PRO A 124 -13.39 5.46 -2.05
N VAL A 125 -12.58 6.20 -2.80
CA VAL A 125 -11.14 5.99 -2.90
C VAL A 125 -10.41 7.21 -2.34
N ARG A 126 -9.48 6.96 -1.42
CA ARG A 126 -8.66 8.01 -0.81
C ARG A 126 -7.35 8.14 -1.56
N MET A 127 -7.02 9.34 -2.01
CA MET A 127 -5.75 9.65 -2.64
C MET A 127 -4.55 9.31 -1.75
N SER A 128 -3.46 8.89 -2.39
CA SER A 128 -2.16 8.82 -1.73
C SER A 128 -1.61 10.23 -1.47
N ARG A 129 -0.71 10.37 -0.49
CA ARG A 129 -0.04 11.66 -0.24
C ARG A 129 0.76 12.14 -1.47
N GLN A 130 1.27 11.21 -2.27
CA GLN A 130 1.96 11.48 -3.53
C GLN A 130 1.00 12.10 -4.56
N GLU A 131 -0.19 11.54 -4.71
CA GLU A 131 -1.22 12.10 -5.62
C GLU A 131 -1.64 13.51 -5.16
N VAL A 132 -1.79 13.73 -3.85
CA VAL A 132 -2.11 15.06 -3.30
C VAL A 132 -0.97 16.04 -3.56
N ALA A 133 0.28 15.63 -3.34
CA ALA A 133 1.45 16.47 -3.59
C ALA A 133 1.59 16.85 -5.07
N VAL A 134 1.32 15.91 -5.99
CA VAL A 134 1.28 16.17 -7.44
C VAL A 134 0.16 17.17 -7.77
N ALA A 135 -1.06 16.95 -7.27
CA ALA A 135 -2.19 17.85 -7.50
C ALA A 135 -1.88 19.28 -7.01
N ARG A 136 -1.38 19.43 -5.79
CA ARG A 136 -0.99 20.74 -5.24
C ARG A 136 0.13 21.40 -6.05
N SER A 137 1.12 20.63 -6.52
CA SER A 137 2.18 21.16 -7.36
C SER A 137 1.65 21.76 -8.66
N HIS A 138 0.66 21.12 -9.30
CA HIS A 138 -0.01 21.67 -10.48
C HIS A 138 -0.88 22.88 -10.15
N VAL A 139 -1.57 22.91 -9.01
CA VAL A 139 -2.31 24.10 -8.54
C VAL A 139 -1.38 25.30 -8.41
N GLU A 140 -0.19 25.14 -7.83
CA GLU A 140 0.81 26.22 -7.74
C GLU A 140 1.33 26.67 -9.12
N VAL A 141 1.47 25.75 -10.08
CA VAL A 141 1.75 26.12 -11.47
C VAL A 141 0.61 26.96 -12.05
N TRP A 142 -0.65 26.57 -11.84
CA TRP A 142 -1.79 27.31 -12.37
C TRP A 142 -1.87 28.72 -11.77
N LYS A 143 -1.63 28.86 -10.46
CA LYS A 143 -1.51 30.17 -9.78
C LYS A 143 -0.41 31.02 -10.42
N ALA A 144 0.76 30.43 -10.68
CA ALA A 144 1.88 31.14 -11.30
C ALA A 144 1.62 31.53 -12.76
N VAL A 145 0.95 30.68 -13.56
CA VAL A 145 0.57 30.99 -14.94
C VAL A 145 -0.50 32.08 -14.97
N ALA A 146 -1.54 31.98 -14.14
CA ALA A 146 -2.62 32.96 -14.09
C ALA A 146 -2.14 34.37 -13.71
N ASN A 147 -1.16 34.46 -12.79
CA ASN A 147 -0.56 35.73 -12.35
C ASN A 147 0.63 36.17 -13.22
N GLY A 148 1.00 35.39 -14.24
CA GLY A 148 2.15 35.64 -15.10
C GLY A 148 1.90 36.66 -16.21
N THR A 149 2.99 37.05 -16.88
CA THR A 149 2.98 37.96 -18.03
C THR A 149 2.75 37.24 -19.36
N GLU A 150 3.19 36.00 -19.47
CA GLU A 150 3.14 35.23 -20.72
C GLU A 150 1.73 34.71 -21.01
N ASP A 151 1.26 34.87 -22.24
CA ASP A 151 -0.07 34.39 -22.65
C ASP A 151 -0.16 32.86 -22.66
N TYR A 152 0.93 32.19 -23.04
CA TYR A 152 1.02 30.74 -23.12
C TYR A 152 2.31 30.22 -22.47
N VAL A 153 2.16 29.21 -21.61
CA VAL A 153 3.26 28.60 -20.87
C VAL A 153 3.24 27.10 -21.10
N LEU A 154 4.38 26.52 -21.47
CA LEU A 154 4.57 25.08 -21.45
C LEU A 154 4.87 24.64 -20.02
N VAL A 155 4.02 23.78 -19.45
CA VAL A 155 4.26 23.13 -18.17
C VAL A 155 4.86 21.75 -18.41
N LEU A 156 5.92 21.40 -17.68
CA LEU A 156 6.61 20.12 -17.73
C LEU A 156 6.85 19.54 -16.32
N GLU A 157 6.80 18.22 -16.20
CA GLU A 157 7.40 17.48 -15.10
C GLU A 157 8.91 17.28 -15.32
N ASP A 158 9.65 16.93 -14.27
CA ASP A 158 11.12 16.81 -14.30
C ASP A 158 11.66 15.49 -14.91
N ASP A 159 10.77 14.56 -15.23
CA ASP A 159 11.07 13.22 -15.72
C ASP A 159 10.63 13.01 -17.18
N VAL A 160 10.55 14.08 -17.96
CA VAL A 160 10.17 14.04 -19.38
C VAL A 160 11.37 14.04 -20.33
N TRP A 161 11.11 13.70 -21.60
CA TRP A 161 12.02 13.88 -22.72
C TRP A 161 11.26 14.16 -24.03
N PHE A 162 11.93 14.80 -24.99
CA PHE A 162 11.37 15.13 -26.29
C PHE A 162 11.64 13.98 -27.27
N LYS A 163 10.58 13.40 -27.83
CA LYS A 163 10.67 12.30 -28.80
C LYS A 163 11.37 12.73 -30.09
N PRO A 164 11.92 11.78 -30.88
CA PRO A 164 12.36 12.10 -32.24
C PRO A 164 11.24 12.78 -33.04
N GLY A 165 11.54 13.89 -33.71
CA GLY A 165 10.56 14.69 -34.45
C GLY A 165 9.71 15.64 -33.60
N ALA A 166 9.92 15.73 -32.28
CA ALA A 166 9.16 16.60 -31.39
C ALA A 166 9.09 18.07 -31.85
N PRO A 167 10.18 18.73 -32.30
CA PRO A 167 10.11 20.11 -32.83
C PRO A 167 9.03 20.30 -33.91
N ALA A 168 9.03 19.42 -34.91
CA ALA A 168 8.10 19.50 -36.02
C ALA A 168 6.66 19.16 -35.58
N ALA A 169 6.49 18.21 -34.67
CA ALA A 169 5.18 17.86 -34.11
C ALA A 169 4.59 19.02 -33.29
N ILE A 170 5.40 19.66 -32.44
CA ILE A 170 4.99 20.82 -31.64
C ILE A 170 4.66 22.00 -32.56
N ASP A 171 5.50 22.32 -33.55
CA ASP A 171 5.25 23.44 -34.46
C ASP A 171 3.98 23.25 -35.30
N ARG A 172 3.72 22.03 -35.79
CA ARG A 172 2.48 21.73 -36.53
C ARG A 172 1.26 21.77 -35.62
N GLY A 173 1.35 21.15 -34.44
CA GLY A 173 0.26 21.08 -33.48
C GLY A 173 -0.11 22.45 -32.92
N TRP A 174 0.88 23.27 -32.59
CA TRP A 174 0.65 24.63 -32.11
C TRP A 174 -0.05 25.51 -33.14
N ARG A 175 0.43 25.49 -34.40
CA ARG A 175 -0.23 26.21 -35.50
C ARG A 175 -1.68 25.75 -35.68
N ALA A 176 -1.92 24.44 -35.75
CA ALA A 176 -3.26 23.89 -35.89
C ALA A 176 -4.18 24.25 -34.70
N ALA A 177 -3.62 24.35 -33.48
CA ALA A 177 -4.39 24.74 -32.30
C ALA A 177 -4.79 26.22 -32.33
N LEU A 178 -3.88 27.11 -32.77
CA LEU A 178 -4.19 28.53 -32.99
C LEU A 178 -5.27 28.70 -34.06
N ASP A 179 -5.13 28.01 -35.20
CA ASP A 179 -6.11 28.08 -36.29
C ASP A 179 -7.50 27.62 -35.82
N ARG A 180 -7.58 26.51 -35.06
CA ARG A 180 -8.84 25.99 -34.51
C ARG A 180 -9.49 26.88 -33.46
N CYS A 181 -8.68 27.56 -32.65
CA CYS A 181 -9.16 28.39 -31.54
C CYS A 181 -9.09 29.90 -31.85
N THR A 182 -8.98 30.30 -33.13
CA THR A 182 -8.86 31.71 -33.51
C THR A 182 -10.06 32.54 -33.01
N ALA A 183 -11.28 32.00 -33.14
CA ALA A 183 -12.50 32.66 -32.65
C ALA A 183 -12.56 32.77 -31.11
N GLU A 184 -11.83 31.93 -30.39
CA GLU A 184 -11.78 31.87 -28.93
C GLU A 184 -10.63 32.72 -28.34
N GLY A 185 -9.82 33.33 -29.21
CA GLY A 185 -8.62 34.07 -28.83
C GLY A 185 -7.45 33.16 -28.43
N GLY A 186 -7.37 31.98 -29.05
CA GLY A 186 -6.31 30.99 -28.87
C GLY A 186 -6.66 29.82 -27.94
N PRO A 187 -5.86 28.73 -27.95
CA PRO A 187 -6.17 27.52 -27.20
C PRO A 187 -5.97 27.73 -25.70
N LYS A 188 -6.94 27.30 -24.88
CA LYS A 188 -6.78 27.39 -23.41
C LYS A 188 -5.83 26.33 -22.86
N LEU A 189 -5.86 25.13 -23.44
CA LEU A 189 -5.09 23.96 -23.04
C LEU A 189 -4.72 23.10 -24.27
N LEU A 190 -3.44 22.75 -24.41
CA LEU A 190 -2.96 21.81 -25.43
C LEU A 190 -2.04 20.75 -24.80
N TYR A 191 -2.44 19.48 -24.84
CA TYR A 191 -1.61 18.36 -24.41
C TYR A 191 -0.52 18.03 -25.43
N LEU A 192 0.74 17.98 -24.97
CA LEU A 192 1.91 17.54 -25.74
C LEU A 192 2.45 16.18 -25.25
N SER A 193 2.10 15.80 -24.02
CA SER A 193 2.41 14.53 -23.35
C SER A 193 1.15 13.98 -22.71
N TYR A 194 0.81 12.73 -23.02
CA TYR A 194 -0.24 11.97 -22.34
C TYR A 194 -0.01 10.47 -22.58
N SER A 195 -0.64 9.65 -21.76
CA SER A 195 -0.85 8.23 -22.02
C SER A 195 -2.31 7.98 -22.31
N ASP A 196 -2.58 7.21 -23.36
CA ASP A 196 -3.93 6.75 -23.66
C ASP A 196 -4.35 5.72 -22.60
N ALA A 197 -5.56 5.81 -22.09
CA ALA A 197 -6.13 4.98 -21.02
C ALA A 197 -6.34 3.50 -21.44
N GLY A 198 -5.29 2.82 -21.90
CA GLY A 198 -5.42 1.49 -22.49
C GLY A 198 -6.08 1.50 -23.87
N GLY A 199 -6.07 2.64 -24.58
CA GLY A 199 -6.70 2.79 -25.89
C GLY A 199 -8.17 3.22 -25.82
N THR A 200 -8.68 3.58 -24.63
CA THR A 200 -10.08 3.98 -24.43
C THR A 200 -10.29 5.49 -24.49
N ALA A 201 -9.27 6.29 -24.85
CA ALA A 201 -9.43 7.74 -24.97
C ALA A 201 -10.50 8.10 -26.01
N ALA A 202 -11.51 8.86 -25.58
CA ALA A 202 -12.55 9.35 -26.48
C ALA A 202 -12.02 10.58 -27.24
N ARG A 203 -12.02 10.49 -28.57
CA ARG A 203 -11.43 11.50 -29.45
C ARG A 203 -12.49 12.07 -30.39
N ASP A 204 -12.77 13.35 -30.24
CA ASP A 204 -13.67 14.11 -31.10
C ASP A 204 -12.88 15.05 -32.01
N ASP A 205 -13.47 15.45 -33.15
CA ASP A 205 -12.86 16.40 -34.09
C ASP A 205 -11.38 16.10 -34.42
N ALA A 206 -11.10 14.82 -34.66
CA ALA A 206 -9.75 14.33 -34.89
C ALA A 206 -9.27 14.64 -36.31
N CYS A 207 -8.01 15.09 -36.43
CA CYS A 207 -7.26 15.19 -37.67
C CYS A 207 -5.86 14.57 -37.50
N ASP A 208 -5.03 14.65 -38.55
CA ASP A 208 -3.68 14.10 -38.56
C ASP A 208 -2.75 14.67 -37.46
N VAL A 209 -3.10 15.84 -36.92
CA VAL A 209 -2.25 16.59 -35.99
C VAL A 209 -2.87 16.70 -34.60
N LEU A 210 -4.18 16.91 -34.49
CA LEU A 210 -4.88 17.21 -33.25
C LEU A 210 -6.19 16.44 -33.12
N PHE A 211 -6.65 16.29 -31.89
CA PHE A 211 -8.03 15.92 -31.57
C PHE A 211 -8.50 16.64 -30.30
N ARG A 212 -9.83 16.66 -30.08
CA ARG A 212 -10.45 17.11 -28.83
C ARG A 212 -10.69 15.89 -27.94
N PRO A 213 -10.01 15.77 -26.79
CA PRO A 213 -10.29 14.70 -25.85
C PRO A 213 -11.60 14.97 -25.10
N SER A 214 -12.50 13.98 -25.09
CA SER A 214 -13.65 14.00 -24.19
C SER A 214 -13.32 13.36 -22.84
N ARG A 215 -12.47 12.32 -22.85
CA ARG A 215 -11.96 11.60 -21.66
C ARG A 215 -10.84 10.63 -22.05
N GLY A 216 -10.18 10.05 -21.05
CA GLY A 216 -9.22 8.94 -21.19
C GLY A 216 -7.78 9.35 -21.49
N LEU A 217 -7.41 10.60 -21.17
CA LEU A 217 -6.00 11.00 -21.16
C LEU A 217 -5.44 10.90 -19.74
N TRP A 218 -4.40 10.09 -19.57
CA TRP A 218 -3.60 9.99 -18.35
C TRP A 218 -2.31 10.80 -18.47
N PHE A 219 -1.73 11.12 -17.31
CA PHE A 219 -0.49 11.90 -17.14
C PHE A 219 -0.64 13.37 -17.52
N LEU A 220 -0.16 14.23 -16.62
CA LEU A 220 -0.14 15.69 -16.80
C LEU A 220 1.29 16.21 -17.00
N SER A 221 2.19 15.37 -17.52
CA SER A 221 3.64 15.63 -17.57
C SER A 221 4.09 16.70 -18.58
N GLY A 222 3.23 17.10 -19.52
CA GLY A 222 3.61 18.06 -20.57
C GLY A 222 2.43 18.65 -21.34
N TYR A 223 2.10 19.91 -21.05
CA TYR A 223 0.97 20.60 -21.65
C TYR A 223 1.22 22.12 -21.75
N VAL A 224 0.64 22.76 -22.77
CA VAL A 224 0.63 24.22 -22.89
C VAL A 224 -0.64 24.74 -22.26
N LEU A 225 -0.50 25.72 -21.37
CA LEU A 225 -1.60 26.35 -20.65
C LEU A 225 -1.59 27.86 -20.91
N SER A 226 -2.74 28.40 -21.28
CA SER A 226 -2.92 29.86 -21.37
C SER A 226 -3.26 30.48 -20.01
N ARG A 227 -3.08 31.80 -19.85
CA ARG A 227 -3.56 32.51 -18.65
C ARG A 227 -5.06 32.34 -18.40
N LYS A 228 -5.87 32.39 -19.47
CA LYS A 228 -7.32 32.15 -19.41
C LYS A 228 -7.65 30.73 -18.97
N GLY A 229 -6.89 29.74 -19.46
CA GLY A 229 -7.01 28.33 -19.07
C GLY A 229 -6.65 28.11 -17.60
N ALA A 230 -5.54 28.69 -17.15
CA ALA A 230 -5.13 28.64 -15.74
C ALA A 230 -6.18 29.26 -14.81
N ALA A 231 -6.72 30.42 -15.17
CA ALA A 231 -7.80 31.05 -14.40
C ALA A 231 -9.09 30.22 -14.39
N ALA A 232 -9.42 29.48 -15.46
CA ALA A 232 -10.55 28.58 -15.49
C ALA A 232 -10.35 27.39 -14.53
N LEU A 233 -9.18 26.75 -14.57
CA LEU A 233 -8.82 25.67 -13.65
C LEU A 233 -8.92 26.10 -12.19
N LEU A 234 -8.40 27.29 -11.84
CA LEU A 234 -8.47 27.82 -10.48
C LEU A 234 -9.90 28.12 -10.02
N ARG A 235 -10.80 28.53 -10.91
CA ARG A 235 -12.23 28.73 -10.58
C ARG A 235 -12.99 27.42 -10.39
N ALA A 236 -12.53 26.34 -11.02
CA ALA A 236 -13.16 25.02 -10.92
C ALA A 236 -12.71 24.23 -9.68
N MET A 237 -11.75 24.75 -8.90
CA MET A 237 -11.26 24.13 -7.67
C MET A 237 -12.38 23.93 -6.62
N PRO A 238 -12.24 22.95 -5.70
CA PRO A 238 -11.05 22.11 -5.45
C PRO A 238 -10.79 21.05 -6.53
N VAL A 239 -9.54 20.59 -6.63
CA VAL A 239 -9.19 19.39 -7.41
C VAL A 239 -9.72 18.18 -6.64
N VAL A 240 -10.58 17.36 -7.26
CA VAL A 240 -11.15 16.16 -6.64
C VAL A 240 -10.45 14.92 -7.18
N GLY A 241 -9.73 14.19 -6.32
CA GLY A 241 -8.96 13.01 -6.72
C GLY A 241 -7.63 13.33 -7.43
N PRO A 242 -6.97 12.32 -8.01
CA PRO A 242 -5.74 12.51 -8.79
C PRO A 242 -5.92 13.57 -9.88
N VAL A 243 -4.95 14.48 -10.01
CA VAL A 243 -5.10 15.68 -10.87
C VAL A 243 -5.32 15.33 -12.33
N ASP A 244 -4.69 14.28 -12.85
CA ASP A 244 -4.88 13.84 -14.22
C ASP A 244 -6.27 13.24 -14.45
N LEU A 245 -6.81 12.50 -13.49
CA LEU A 245 -8.21 12.07 -13.48
C LEU A 245 -9.16 13.29 -13.48
N TRP A 246 -8.96 14.24 -12.56
CA TRP A 246 -9.81 15.44 -12.46
C TRP A 246 -9.79 16.30 -13.73
N MET A 247 -8.62 16.41 -14.39
CA MET A 247 -8.47 17.17 -15.63
C MET A 247 -9.39 16.68 -16.76
N ASN A 248 -9.74 15.39 -16.81
CA ASN A 248 -10.63 14.86 -17.84
C ASN A 248 -12.02 15.51 -17.77
N TYR A 249 -12.52 15.79 -16.56
CA TYR A 249 -13.78 16.51 -16.36
C TYR A 249 -13.73 17.99 -16.75
N ARG A 250 -12.54 18.56 -16.97
CA ARG A 250 -12.35 19.95 -17.36
C ARG A 250 -12.16 20.13 -18.87
N PHE A 251 -12.05 19.05 -19.66
CA PHE A 251 -11.73 19.14 -21.09
C PHE A 251 -12.75 19.96 -21.89
N ALA A 252 -14.04 19.74 -21.67
CA ALA A 252 -15.10 20.49 -22.35
C ALA A 252 -15.06 21.99 -22.03
N GLU A 253 -14.92 22.34 -20.74
CA GLU A 253 -14.84 23.74 -20.27
C GLU A 253 -13.61 24.47 -20.84
N LEU A 254 -12.48 23.76 -20.93
CA LEU A 254 -11.23 24.28 -21.47
C LEU A 254 -11.18 24.26 -22.99
N GLY A 255 -12.13 23.60 -23.67
CA GLY A 255 -12.02 23.33 -25.10
C GLY A 255 -10.70 22.64 -25.44
N ALA A 256 -10.30 21.67 -24.61
CA ALA A 256 -8.97 21.08 -24.65
C ALA A 256 -8.63 20.49 -26.02
N LEU A 257 -7.35 20.57 -26.37
CA LEU A 257 -6.77 19.93 -27.56
C LEU A 257 -5.62 19.02 -27.13
N ALA A 258 -5.35 17.99 -27.92
CA ALA A 258 -4.21 17.11 -27.74
C ALA A 258 -3.58 16.77 -29.08
N LEU A 259 -2.25 16.63 -29.13
CA LEU A 259 -1.57 16.10 -30.31
C LEU A 259 -2.02 14.67 -30.58
N THR A 260 -2.30 14.30 -31.84
CA THR A 260 -2.66 12.90 -32.20
C THR A 260 -1.58 11.90 -31.80
N SER A 261 -0.31 12.34 -31.75
CA SER A 261 0.83 11.60 -31.23
C SER A 261 1.62 12.47 -30.23
N PRO A 262 1.83 12.03 -28.97
CA PRO A 262 2.54 12.83 -27.98
C PRO A 262 3.98 13.12 -28.43
N ALA A 263 4.37 14.40 -28.46
CA ALA A 263 5.72 14.85 -28.80
C ALA A 263 6.68 14.73 -27.61
N ILE A 264 6.13 14.75 -26.40
CA ILE A 264 6.84 14.62 -25.13
C ILE A 264 6.39 13.30 -24.49
N ALA A 265 7.32 12.63 -23.80
CA ALA A 265 7.02 11.43 -23.04
C ALA A 265 7.76 11.43 -21.71
N GLN A 266 7.22 10.69 -20.74
CA GLN A 266 7.95 10.33 -19.54
C GLN A 266 9.12 9.41 -19.87
N ARG A 267 10.14 9.49 -19.02
CA ARG A 267 11.39 8.77 -19.20
C ARG A 267 11.27 7.30 -18.75
N PRO A 268 11.66 6.33 -19.60
CA PRO A 268 11.64 4.91 -19.25
C PRO A 268 12.75 4.49 -18.27
N ASP A 269 13.74 5.34 -18.02
CA ASP A 269 14.93 5.04 -17.20
C ASP A 269 14.86 5.61 -15.76
N GLY A 270 13.68 6.09 -15.34
CA GLY A 270 13.42 6.55 -13.98
C GLY A 270 12.48 5.59 -13.24
N ALA A 271 12.78 5.29 -11.98
CA ALA A 271 11.76 4.76 -11.08
C ALA A 271 10.81 5.90 -10.70
N SER A 272 9.51 5.65 -10.82
CA SER A 272 8.50 6.54 -10.23
C SER A 272 8.38 6.20 -8.75
N ASP A 273 8.46 7.22 -7.90
CA ASP A 273 8.20 7.08 -6.46
C ASP A 273 6.71 7.29 -6.14
N ASN A 274 5.84 7.36 -7.17
CA ASN A 274 4.41 7.62 -7.01
C ASN A 274 3.69 6.34 -6.57
N ALA A 275 2.83 6.47 -5.57
CA ALA A 275 1.84 5.48 -5.20
C ALA A 275 0.48 5.89 -5.78
N TYR A 276 -0.21 4.95 -6.43
CA TYR A 276 -1.51 5.20 -7.04
C TYR A 276 -2.60 4.55 -6.18
N SER A 277 -3.54 5.36 -5.70
CA SER A 277 -4.59 4.91 -4.78
C SER A 277 -5.56 3.90 -5.39
N ILE A 278 -5.68 3.87 -6.73
CA ILE A 278 -6.55 2.95 -7.45
C ILE A 278 -5.98 1.52 -7.60
N LEU A 279 -4.67 1.33 -7.43
CA LEU A 279 -4.02 0.02 -7.69
C LEU A 279 -4.60 -1.14 -6.88
N PRO A 280 -4.91 -1.00 -5.57
CA PRO A 280 -5.54 -2.08 -4.80
C PRO A 280 -6.88 -2.52 -5.39
N TYR A 281 -7.71 -1.59 -5.87
CA TYR A 281 -8.99 -1.88 -6.50
C TYR A 281 -8.82 -2.58 -7.85
N LEU A 282 -7.87 -2.12 -8.68
CA LEU A 282 -7.54 -2.79 -9.94
C LEU A 282 -7.00 -4.21 -9.71
N ALA A 283 -6.23 -4.41 -8.64
CA ALA A 283 -5.71 -5.73 -8.28
C ALA A 283 -6.83 -6.67 -7.82
N ARG A 284 -7.76 -6.15 -7.00
CA ARG A 284 -8.96 -6.86 -6.54
C ARG A 284 -9.93 -7.17 -7.68
N ALA A 285 -10.02 -6.32 -8.69
CA ALA A 285 -10.78 -6.61 -9.91
C ALA A 285 -10.03 -7.55 -10.90
N GLY A 286 -8.81 -8.00 -10.56
CA GLY A 286 -8.00 -8.87 -11.42
C GLY A 286 -7.51 -8.19 -12.71
N ILE A 287 -7.48 -6.85 -12.75
CA ILE A 287 -7.03 -6.06 -13.89
C ILE A 287 -5.50 -5.97 -13.91
N VAL A 288 -4.90 -5.85 -12.74
CA VAL A 288 -3.44 -5.82 -12.54
C VAL A 288 -3.03 -6.88 -11.53
N ASP A 289 -1.76 -7.27 -11.57
CA ASP A 289 -1.19 -8.28 -10.68
C ASP A 289 0.05 -7.73 -9.96
N SER A 290 -0.09 -6.51 -9.45
CA SER A 290 1.02 -5.79 -8.83
C SER A 290 0.84 -5.69 -7.31
N GLU A 291 1.65 -6.44 -6.58
CA GLU A 291 1.94 -6.18 -5.16
C GLU A 291 3.02 -5.09 -5.12
N HIS A 292 2.65 -3.82 -5.19
CA HIS A 292 3.64 -2.76 -4.91
C HIS A 292 3.78 -2.62 -3.41
N GLY A 293 4.50 -3.56 -2.81
CA GLY A 293 4.90 -3.42 -1.44
C GLY A 293 6.21 -2.65 -1.32
N ALA A 294 6.21 -1.52 -0.60
CA ALA A 294 7.46 -0.90 -0.19
C ALA A 294 8.27 -1.91 0.66
N LYS A 295 9.59 -1.72 0.79
CA LYS A 295 10.37 -2.46 1.81
C LYS A 295 10.40 -1.62 3.09
N PRO A 296 10.42 -2.24 4.27
CA PRO A 296 10.64 -1.48 5.51
C PRO A 296 11.96 -0.70 5.40
N PRO A 297 12.08 0.46 6.09
CA PRO A 297 13.33 1.20 6.16
C PRO A 297 14.48 0.26 6.56
N GLY A 298 15.63 0.36 5.88
CA GLY A 298 16.79 -0.46 6.20
C GLY A 298 17.36 -0.12 7.57
N GLN A 299 17.31 -1.07 8.51
CA GLN A 299 17.71 -0.89 9.92
C GLN A 299 19.22 -0.99 10.18
N SER A 300 20.05 -0.66 9.20
CA SER A 300 21.50 -0.94 9.29
C SER A 300 22.25 -0.13 10.37
N ARG A 301 21.56 0.78 11.07
CA ARG A 301 22.14 1.70 12.06
C ARG A 301 21.33 1.93 13.34
N THR A 302 20.08 1.48 13.43
CA THR A 302 19.29 1.67 14.66
C THR A 302 19.88 0.81 15.76
N GLY A 303 20.42 1.48 16.78
CA GLY A 303 20.84 0.80 18.00
C GLY A 303 19.66 0.58 18.95
N LEU A 304 19.95 0.00 20.12
CA LEU A 304 18.96 -0.38 21.13
C LEU A 304 18.08 0.81 21.52
N VAL A 305 16.75 0.64 21.52
CA VAL A 305 15.83 1.69 22.02
C VAL A 305 15.31 1.34 23.41
N LEU A 306 15.47 2.24 24.37
CA LEU A 306 14.78 2.19 25.66
C LEU A 306 13.89 3.43 25.79
N ALA A 307 12.62 3.21 26.08
CA ALA A 307 11.62 4.24 26.12
C ALA A 307 10.81 4.21 27.42
N TRP A 308 10.41 5.39 27.91
CA TRP A 308 9.47 5.52 29.03
C TRP A 308 8.31 6.45 28.66
N THR A 309 7.10 6.07 29.06
CA THR A 309 5.84 6.74 28.71
C THR A 309 5.20 7.41 29.93
N GLY A 310 4.26 8.34 29.68
CA GLY A 310 3.44 8.97 30.72
C GLY A 310 2.37 8.05 31.34
N GLY A 311 2.27 6.79 30.91
CA GLY A 311 1.29 5.83 31.43
C GLY A 311 -0.13 6.00 30.88
N GLY A 312 -0.29 6.57 29.68
CA GLY A 312 -1.60 6.75 29.05
C GLY A 312 -2.34 5.44 28.69
N GLU A 313 -3.64 5.57 28.40
CA GLU A 313 -4.53 4.44 28.04
C GLU A 313 -4.23 3.80 26.68
N ARG A 314 -3.35 4.40 25.87
CA ARG A 314 -3.03 3.95 24.52
C ARG A 314 -1.52 3.84 24.31
N GLU A 315 -1.14 2.88 23.49
CA GLU A 315 0.27 2.52 23.25
C GLU A 315 0.84 3.27 22.04
N SER A 316 0.74 4.60 22.05
CA SER A 316 1.14 5.46 20.91
C SER A 316 2.62 5.26 20.55
N LEU A 317 3.53 5.39 21.52
CA LEU A 317 4.97 5.27 21.29
C LEU A 317 5.39 3.86 20.86
N ALA A 318 4.85 2.82 21.50
CA ALA A 318 5.14 1.44 21.13
C ALA A 318 4.66 1.13 19.69
N MET A 319 3.47 1.61 19.31
CA MET A 319 2.97 1.49 17.95
C MET A 319 3.87 2.23 16.96
N ALA A 320 4.29 3.46 17.27
CA ALA A 320 5.17 4.26 16.40
C ALA A 320 6.51 3.56 16.15
N LEU A 321 7.15 3.03 17.20
CA LEU A 321 8.39 2.27 17.07
C LEU A 321 8.18 1.00 16.22
N SER A 322 7.05 0.31 16.37
CA SER A 322 6.72 -0.85 15.54
C SER A 322 6.48 -0.49 14.07
N MET A 323 5.83 0.64 13.79
CA MET A 323 5.65 1.17 12.43
C MET A 323 6.98 1.52 11.75
N LEU A 324 8.00 1.93 12.53
CA LEU A 324 9.37 2.15 12.06
C LEU A 324 10.14 0.83 11.79
N GLY A 325 9.49 -0.31 12.03
CA GLY A 325 10.07 -1.64 11.86
C GLY A 325 10.84 -2.13 13.07
N LEU A 326 10.60 -1.64 14.28
CA LEU A 326 11.27 -2.19 15.47
C LEU A 326 10.43 -3.31 16.10
N ARG A 327 11.08 -4.35 16.64
CA ARG A 327 10.42 -5.32 17.53
C ARG A 327 10.31 -4.71 18.92
N VAL A 328 9.08 -4.40 19.31
CA VAL A 328 8.79 -3.66 20.53
C VAL A 328 8.26 -4.57 21.62
N ARG A 329 8.87 -4.54 22.80
CA ARG A 329 8.30 -5.12 24.01
C ARG A 329 7.91 -4.02 24.99
N ALA A 330 6.63 -3.99 25.35
CA ALA A 330 6.10 -3.10 26.38
C ALA A 330 5.91 -3.84 27.71
N PHE A 331 6.03 -3.10 28.81
CA PHE A 331 5.89 -3.59 30.18
C PHE A 331 4.75 -2.86 30.89
N ASP A 332 4.11 -3.54 31.84
CA ASP A 332 2.96 -3.02 32.59
C ASP A 332 3.36 -2.43 33.95
N GLY A 333 4.60 -2.68 34.40
CA GLY A 333 5.15 -2.17 35.65
C GLY A 333 4.87 -3.08 36.86
N ASP A 334 4.17 -4.20 36.64
CA ASP A 334 3.93 -5.26 37.61
C ASP A 334 4.98 -6.40 37.51
N GLU A 335 5.85 -6.35 36.50
CA GLU A 335 6.91 -7.33 36.30
C GLU A 335 8.09 -7.16 37.27
N GLU A 336 8.81 -8.26 37.53
CA GLU A 336 10.00 -8.24 38.39
C GLU A 336 11.11 -7.30 37.82
N PRO A 337 11.84 -6.57 38.69
CA PRO A 337 12.91 -5.70 38.25
C PRO A 337 13.99 -6.44 37.47
N MET A 338 14.24 -5.99 36.25
CA MET A 338 15.12 -6.65 35.29
C MET A 338 16.59 -6.36 35.57
N GLN A 339 17.38 -7.43 35.68
CA GLN A 339 18.82 -7.39 35.88
C GLN A 339 19.60 -7.25 34.55
N GLU A 340 20.89 -6.89 34.62
CA GLU A 340 21.72 -6.72 33.42
C GLU A 340 21.80 -7.98 32.51
N PRO A 341 21.93 -9.21 33.04
CA PRO A 341 21.95 -10.41 32.19
C PRO A 341 20.61 -10.63 31.47
N GLU A 342 19.50 -10.37 32.15
CA GLU A 342 18.15 -10.51 31.58
C GLU A 342 17.93 -9.49 30.47
N LEU A 343 18.35 -8.24 30.69
CA LEU A 343 18.33 -7.21 29.67
C LEU A 343 19.10 -7.68 28.43
N LYS A 344 20.32 -8.18 28.57
CA LYS A 344 21.11 -8.69 27.44
C LYS A 344 20.40 -9.80 26.67
N GLU A 345 19.66 -10.69 27.34
CA GLU A 345 18.90 -11.76 26.66
C GLU A 345 17.67 -11.22 25.92
N VAL A 346 16.89 -10.32 26.54
CA VAL A 346 15.70 -9.71 25.92
C VAL A 346 16.09 -8.97 24.64
N LEU A 347 17.22 -8.26 24.65
CA LEU A 347 17.70 -7.46 23.52
C LEU A 347 18.27 -8.27 22.36
N LYS A 348 18.40 -9.60 22.49
CA LYS A 348 18.64 -10.48 21.34
C LYS A 348 17.38 -10.68 20.50
N THR A 349 16.21 -10.38 21.07
CA THR A 349 14.90 -10.63 20.47
C THR A 349 14.16 -9.35 20.12
N PHE A 350 14.25 -8.32 20.97
CA PHE A 350 13.54 -7.06 20.81
C PHE A 350 14.52 -5.91 20.58
N ASP A 351 14.15 -5.01 19.67
CA ASP A 351 14.95 -3.83 19.30
C ASP A 351 14.60 -2.63 20.19
N ALA A 352 13.38 -2.61 20.73
CA ALA A 352 12.88 -1.54 21.59
C ALA A 352 12.17 -2.09 22.84
N LEU A 353 12.49 -1.53 24.00
CA LEU A 353 11.77 -1.79 25.25
C LEU A 353 11.06 -0.53 25.73
N VAL A 354 9.79 -0.64 26.07
CA VAL A 354 8.94 0.47 26.53
C VAL A 354 8.50 0.20 27.96
N ASP A 355 8.82 1.12 28.87
CA ASP A 355 8.53 1.05 30.31
C ASP A 355 9.21 -0.12 31.04
N ALA A 356 10.36 -0.59 30.56
CA ALA A 356 11.08 -1.71 31.16
C ALA A 356 11.47 -1.44 32.64
N PRO A 357 11.21 -2.38 33.58
CA PRO A 357 11.48 -2.21 35.00
C PRO A 357 12.97 -2.45 35.32
N LEU A 358 13.87 -1.63 34.76
CA LEU A 358 15.32 -1.83 34.90
C LEU A 358 15.80 -1.46 36.31
N VAL A 359 16.61 -2.33 36.93
CA VAL A 359 17.37 -1.94 38.12
C VAL A 359 18.45 -0.91 37.75
N PRO A 360 18.92 -0.07 38.70
CA PRO A 360 19.91 0.99 38.40
C PRO A 360 21.18 0.49 37.69
N ALA A 361 21.66 -0.71 38.04
CA ALA A 361 22.83 -1.31 37.38
C ALA A 361 22.57 -1.67 35.91
N ALA A 362 21.40 -2.25 35.60
CA ALA A 362 21.02 -2.60 34.23
C ALA A 362 20.80 -1.34 33.38
N LEU A 363 20.18 -0.30 33.96
CA LEU A 363 20.02 1.00 33.32
C LEU A 363 21.37 1.66 33.03
N ALA A 364 22.30 1.67 33.99
CA ALA A 364 23.64 2.20 33.80
C ALA A 364 24.40 1.46 32.67
N ALA A 365 24.28 0.13 32.61
CA ALA A 365 24.87 -0.67 31.53
C ALA A 365 24.27 -0.32 30.16
N ALA A 366 22.96 -0.11 30.08
CA ALA A 366 22.30 0.29 28.85
C ALA A 366 22.72 1.69 28.39
N VAL A 367 22.81 2.65 29.31
CA VAL A 367 23.25 4.02 29.04
C VAL A 367 24.71 4.07 28.59
N ALA A 368 25.58 3.21 29.16
CA ALA A 368 26.98 3.11 28.77
C ALA A 368 27.18 2.55 27.34
N ASN A 369 26.21 1.82 26.80
CA ASN A 369 26.28 1.30 25.43
C ASN A 369 26.03 2.43 24.42
N GLU A 370 27.04 2.77 23.61
CA GLU A 370 27.00 3.86 22.64
C GLU A 370 25.94 3.71 21.54
N ARG A 371 25.42 2.50 21.35
CA ARG A 371 24.32 2.23 20.40
C ARG A 371 22.95 2.46 21.03
N SER A 372 22.84 2.60 22.34
CA SER A 372 21.54 2.80 22.97
C SER A 372 21.02 4.22 22.74
N VAL A 373 19.74 4.30 22.39
CA VAL A 373 18.93 5.52 22.29
C VAL A 373 17.89 5.49 23.41
N ILE A 374 17.80 6.59 24.16
CA ILE A 374 16.91 6.77 25.29
C ILE A 374 15.79 7.75 24.92
N LEU A 375 14.54 7.33 25.04
CA LEU A 375 13.36 8.12 24.69
C LEU A 375 12.47 8.33 25.92
N LEU A 376 12.08 9.57 26.19
CA LEU A 376 11.09 9.86 27.23
C LEU A 376 9.92 10.65 26.63
N GLU A 377 8.69 10.27 26.94
CA GLU A 377 7.57 11.21 26.80
C GLU A 377 7.69 12.33 27.85
N ALA A 378 7.22 13.54 27.53
CA ALA A 378 7.41 14.70 28.40
C ALA A 378 6.78 14.55 29.80
N ASP A 379 5.77 13.70 29.95
CA ASP A 379 5.09 13.36 31.20
C ASP A 379 5.55 12.02 31.81
N ALA A 380 6.53 11.36 31.19
CA ALA A 380 7.07 10.10 31.70
C ALA A 380 7.88 10.31 33.00
N PRO A 381 7.76 9.41 34.00
CA PRO A 381 8.62 9.45 35.16
C PRO A 381 10.06 9.11 34.77
N THR A 382 11.00 9.98 35.08
CA THR A 382 12.42 9.71 34.82
C THR A 382 12.92 8.56 35.70
N PRO A 383 13.48 7.48 35.12
CA PRO A 383 14.05 6.38 35.87
C PRO A 383 15.15 6.83 36.83
N ALA A 384 15.19 6.23 38.02
CA ALA A 384 16.21 6.56 39.02
C ALA A 384 17.62 6.28 38.49
N GLY A 385 18.50 7.30 38.54
CA GLY A 385 19.86 7.21 38.04
C GLY A 385 20.04 7.57 36.55
N LEU A 386 18.96 7.92 35.84
CA LEU A 386 19.04 8.48 34.49
C LEU A 386 19.20 10.00 34.53
N GLU A 387 20.31 10.50 33.98
CA GLU A 387 20.54 11.94 33.76
C GLU A 387 20.55 12.22 32.25
N LEU A 388 19.40 12.58 31.66
CA LEU A 388 19.29 12.81 30.21
C LEU A 388 20.24 13.88 29.70
N ASP A 389 20.44 14.97 30.44
CA ASP A 389 21.29 16.10 30.04
C ASP A 389 22.77 15.71 29.87
N ARG A 390 23.18 14.56 30.42
CA ARG A 390 24.53 14.00 30.23
C ARG A 390 24.67 13.18 28.96
N LEU A 391 23.57 12.86 28.28
CA LEU A 391 23.58 12.11 27.02
C LEU A 391 23.57 13.07 25.82
N PRO A 392 24.26 12.72 24.73
CA PRO A 392 24.24 13.54 23.54
C PRO A 392 22.83 13.56 22.93
N PRO A 393 22.42 14.67 22.27
CA PRO A 393 21.11 14.76 21.59
C PRO A 393 20.92 13.70 20.49
N SER A 394 21.99 13.11 19.97
CA SER A 394 21.93 12.00 19.02
C SER A 394 21.56 10.65 19.65
N ARG A 395 21.46 10.56 20.98
CA ARG A 395 21.16 9.33 21.72
C ARG A 395 20.08 9.49 22.78
N SER A 396 19.54 10.70 22.95
CA SER A 396 18.49 10.96 23.92
C SER A 396 17.53 12.01 23.40
N VAL A 397 16.24 11.81 23.65
CA VAL A 397 15.24 12.82 23.28
C VAL A 397 14.02 12.75 24.18
N VAL A 398 13.42 13.92 24.40
CA VAL A 398 12.12 14.07 25.06
C VAL A 398 11.08 14.39 24.01
N LEU A 399 10.06 13.53 23.89
CA LEU A 399 8.94 13.72 22.99
C LEU A 399 7.91 14.63 23.66
N ALA A 400 7.63 15.77 23.03
CA ALA A 400 6.61 16.71 23.51
C ALA A 400 5.22 16.03 23.55
N PRO A 401 4.31 16.49 24.44
CA PRO A 401 2.94 16.01 24.45
C PRO A 401 2.30 16.21 23.07
N ARG A 402 1.56 15.20 22.61
CA ARG A 402 0.93 15.06 21.28
C ARG A 402 0.81 16.38 20.51
N ASP A 403 1.63 16.55 19.46
CA ASP A 403 1.41 17.57 18.44
C ASP A 403 0.52 16.97 17.32
N PRO A 404 -0.72 17.44 17.14
CA PRO A 404 -1.61 17.00 16.04
C PRO A 404 -1.03 17.25 14.64
N LEU A 405 0.04 18.05 14.51
CA LEU A 405 0.62 18.50 13.23
C LEU A 405 1.88 17.73 12.81
N GLY A 406 2.21 16.61 13.45
CA GLY A 406 3.26 15.69 13.01
C GLY A 406 4.67 15.94 13.57
N GLY A 407 4.83 16.80 14.59
CA GLY A 407 6.13 17.09 15.21
C GLY A 407 6.84 15.86 15.82
N SER A 408 6.10 14.85 16.27
CA SER A 408 6.66 13.66 16.95
C SER A 408 7.46 12.75 16.01
N TRP A 409 7.13 12.68 14.71
CA TRP A 409 7.90 11.87 13.75
C TRP A 409 9.29 12.44 13.51
N GLY A 410 9.42 13.73 13.22
CA GLY A 410 10.72 14.33 12.93
C GLY A 410 11.71 14.24 14.09
N VAL A 411 11.21 14.36 15.33
CA VAL A 411 12.02 14.18 16.54
C VAL A 411 12.45 12.72 16.70
N LEU A 412 11.51 11.77 16.61
CA LEU A 412 11.78 10.35 16.77
C LEU A 412 12.68 9.78 15.66
N CYS A 413 12.35 10.06 14.41
CA CYS A 413 13.13 9.60 13.25
C CYS A 413 14.50 10.27 13.18
N GLY A 414 14.60 11.54 13.60
CA GLY A 414 15.86 12.27 13.67
C GLY A 414 16.86 11.63 14.64
N VAL A 415 16.42 11.19 15.82
CA VAL A 415 17.32 10.52 16.78
C VAL A 415 17.64 9.07 16.39
N LEU A 416 16.73 8.39 15.68
CA LEU A 416 16.92 7.01 15.22
C LEU A 416 17.67 6.88 13.88
N ASP A 417 18.00 8.00 13.21
CA ASP A 417 18.56 8.01 11.84
C ASP A 417 17.66 7.24 10.84
N LEU A 418 16.33 7.42 10.98
CA LEU A 418 15.31 6.76 10.16
C LEU A 418 14.57 7.78 9.27
N VAL A 419 13.94 7.27 8.21
CA VAL A 419 13.07 8.08 7.35
C VAL A 419 11.70 8.19 8.00
N GLU A 420 11.18 9.42 8.09
CA GLU A 420 9.83 9.68 8.58
C GLU A 420 8.77 8.93 7.74
N PRO A 421 7.86 8.18 8.37
CA PRO A 421 6.70 7.59 7.71
C PRO A 421 5.80 8.65 7.08
N VAL A 422 5.08 8.26 6.03
CA VAL A 422 4.07 9.13 5.41
C VAL A 422 2.76 9.10 6.19
N GLU A 423 2.60 8.14 7.09
CA GLU A 423 1.44 7.94 7.95
C GLU A 423 1.50 8.90 9.15
N PRO A 424 0.34 9.33 9.70
CA PRO A 424 0.32 10.14 10.91
C PRO A 424 0.95 9.39 12.09
N PHE A 425 1.43 10.14 13.09
CA PHE A 425 1.92 9.51 14.32
C PHE A 425 0.75 8.78 15.00
N PRO A 426 0.90 7.49 15.36
CA PRO A 426 -0.24 6.68 15.77
C PRO A 426 -0.80 7.12 17.13
N ALA A 427 -2.12 7.08 17.26
CA ALA A 427 -2.79 7.07 18.55
C ALA A 427 -2.49 5.76 19.31
N GLY A 428 -2.28 4.65 18.61
CA GLY A 428 -1.87 3.36 19.17
C GLY A 428 -3.04 2.54 19.70
N ALA A 429 -2.85 1.23 19.89
CA ALA A 429 -3.88 0.35 20.44
C ALA A 429 -4.18 0.68 21.91
N PRO A 430 -5.38 0.39 22.43
CA PRO A 430 -5.66 0.44 23.86
C PRO A 430 -4.67 -0.45 24.64
N ARG A 431 -4.11 0.06 25.74
CA ARG A 431 -3.16 -0.70 26.58
C ARG A 431 -3.75 -2.00 27.11
N ALA A 432 -5.06 -2.01 27.36
CA ALA A 432 -5.81 -3.20 27.78
C ALA A 432 -5.74 -4.38 26.79
N PHE A 433 -5.42 -4.14 25.51
CA PHE A 433 -5.22 -5.21 24.51
C PHE A 433 -3.86 -5.89 24.65
N ARG A 434 -2.92 -5.29 25.39
CA ARG A 434 -1.59 -5.84 25.67
C ARG A 434 -0.81 -6.24 24.42
N LEU A 435 -0.96 -5.47 23.33
CA LEU A 435 -0.48 -5.82 21.99
C LEU A 435 1.02 -6.15 21.94
N PHE A 436 1.84 -5.36 22.64
CA PHE A 436 3.30 -5.49 22.64
C PHE A 436 3.87 -6.25 23.85
N ARG A 437 3.07 -7.06 24.57
CA ARG A 437 3.58 -7.89 25.69
C ARG A 437 4.15 -9.19 25.14
N ASP A 438 5.31 -9.57 25.65
CA ASP A 438 5.88 -10.90 25.42
C ASP A 438 5.24 -11.88 26.40
N GLN A 439 4.23 -12.61 25.94
CA GLN A 439 3.45 -13.54 26.76
C GLN A 439 3.87 -15.00 26.53
N ARG A 440 4.98 -15.22 25.81
CA ARG A 440 5.49 -16.57 25.56
C ARG A 440 5.78 -17.27 26.90
N PRO A 441 5.43 -18.56 27.05
CA PRO A 441 5.73 -19.31 28.27
C PRO A 441 7.24 -19.32 28.56
N THR A 442 7.62 -18.90 29.77
CA THR A 442 9.02 -18.85 30.22
C THR A 442 9.60 -20.22 30.60
N ALA A 443 8.75 -21.23 30.76
CA ALA A 443 9.19 -22.59 31.06
C ALA A 443 10.11 -23.08 29.93
N ARG A 444 11.39 -23.33 30.27
CA ARG A 444 12.35 -24.04 29.42
C ARG A 444 11.58 -25.14 28.72
N LEU A 445 11.50 -25.05 27.38
CA LEU A 445 11.03 -26.10 26.50
C LEU A 445 11.53 -27.43 27.08
N ALA A 446 10.66 -28.14 27.80
CA ALA A 446 10.93 -29.52 28.14
C ALA A 446 11.26 -30.19 26.80
N PRO A 447 12.17 -31.18 26.74
CA PRO A 447 12.45 -31.88 25.51
C PRO A 447 11.20 -32.70 25.13
N ALA A 448 10.17 -32.04 24.62
CA ALA A 448 9.12 -32.66 23.86
C ALA A 448 9.81 -33.35 22.68
N ALA A 449 9.44 -34.61 22.46
CA ALA A 449 10.06 -35.48 21.47
C ALA A 449 10.33 -34.71 20.17
N ARG A 450 11.58 -34.74 19.71
CA ARG A 450 12.01 -34.17 18.43
C ARG A 450 11.24 -34.86 17.30
N ARG A 451 10.04 -34.37 16.96
CA ARG A 451 9.43 -34.69 15.67
C ARG A 451 10.20 -33.92 14.59
N PRO A 452 10.57 -34.55 13.47
CA PRO A 452 11.22 -33.86 12.36
C PRO A 452 10.33 -32.70 11.89
N ARG A 453 10.88 -31.49 11.89
CA ARG A 453 10.20 -30.29 11.39
C ARG A 453 10.33 -30.24 9.87
N GLU A 454 9.23 -29.92 9.19
CA GLU A 454 9.30 -29.24 7.90
C GLU A 454 9.47 -27.76 8.21
N ASN A 455 10.67 -27.21 8.02
CA ASN A 455 10.93 -25.79 8.20
C ASN A 455 10.21 -25.03 7.08
N LEU A 456 9.00 -24.54 7.34
CA LEU A 456 8.44 -23.48 6.51
C LEU A 456 9.29 -22.22 6.70
N ALA A 457 9.69 -21.60 5.59
CA ALA A 457 10.42 -20.34 5.65
C ALA A 457 9.52 -19.27 6.26
N MET A 458 9.91 -18.74 7.42
CA MET A 458 9.26 -17.58 8.02
C MET A 458 9.73 -16.31 7.30
N ASP A 459 8.90 -15.28 7.35
CA ASP A 459 9.31 -13.94 6.94
C ASP A 459 10.50 -13.46 7.78
N ASP A 460 11.37 -12.65 7.17
CA ASP A 460 12.44 -11.94 7.87
C ASP A 460 12.07 -10.49 8.18
N SER A 461 10.78 -10.16 8.03
CA SER A 461 10.27 -8.84 8.37
C SER A 461 10.41 -8.55 9.85
N PRO A 462 10.50 -7.26 10.20
CA PRO A 462 10.76 -6.88 11.58
C PRO A 462 9.60 -7.16 12.55
N TRP A 463 8.41 -7.55 12.07
CA TRP A 463 7.28 -7.89 12.95
C TRP A 463 7.24 -9.37 13.34
N VAL A 464 8.15 -10.18 12.77
CA VAL A 464 8.30 -11.59 13.08
C VAL A 464 9.57 -11.78 13.90
N LEU A 465 9.45 -12.45 15.04
CA LEU A 465 10.64 -12.82 15.81
C LEU A 465 11.54 -13.77 15.00
N PRO A 466 12.88 -13.60 15.03
CA PRO A 466 13.80 -14.43 14.28
C PRO A 466 13.67 -15.91 14.64
N ALA A 467 13.90 -16.79 13.65
CA ALA A 467 13.97 -18.24 13.89
C ALA A 467 15.03 -18.62 14.92
N SER A 468 16.12 -17.86 15.03
CA SER A 468 17.19 -18.04 16.02
C SER A 468 16.76 -17.77 17.46
N SER A 469 15.63 -17.08 17.68
CA SER A 469 15.06 -16.82 19.01
C SER A 469 14.42 -18.06 19.65
N GLY A 470 14.59 -19.24 19.05
CA GLY A 470 14.13 -20.51 19.61
C GLY A 470 12.61 -20.68 19.58
N TRP A 471 11.90 -19.82 18.84
CA TRP A 471 10.45 -19.89 18.69
C TRP A 471 10.01 -21.28 18.23
N ARG A 472 9.00 -21.81 18.92
CA ARG A 472 8.35 -23.06 18.55
C ARG A 472 6.85 -22.81 18.64
N PRO A 473 6.07 -23.16 17.60
CA PRO A 473 4.62 -23.16 17.73
C PRO A 473 4.25 -24.00 18.95
N THR A 474 3.69 -23.35 19.96
CA THR A 474 3.30 -24.02 21.19
C THR A 474 2.02 -24.80 20.91
N GLN A 475 2.07 -26.13 21.00
CA GLN A 475 0.85 -26.95 21.13
C GLN A 475 0.40 -26.89 22.59
N ASN A 476 0.07 -25.70 23.09
CA ASN A 476 -0.48 -25.59 24.43
C ASN A 476 -1.93 -26.07 24.40
N VAL A 477 -2.12 -27.30 24.88
CA VAL A 477 -3.41 -27.96 25.04
C VAL A 477 -4.06 -27.37 26.30
N CYS A 478 -4.63 -26.17 26.20
CA CYS A 478 -5.54 -25.68 27.23
C CYS A 478 -6.85 -26.48 27.09
N PRO A 479 -7.31 -27.25 28.11
CA PRO A 479 -8.53 -28.04 27.99
C PRO A 479 -9.81 -27.21 28.10
N SER A 480 -9.73 -25.96 28.61
CA SER A 480 -10.93 -25.17 28.87
C SER A 480 -11.27 -24.29 27.69
N VAL A 481 -12.10 -24.82 26.79
CA VAL A 481 -12.83 -24.02 25.80
C VAL A 481 -13.72 -23.06 26.58
N ARG A 482 -13.50 -21.74 26.47
CA ARG A 482 -14.50 -20.78 26.96
C ARG A 482 -15.79 -21.04 26.20
N THR A 483 -16.91 -21.13 26.91
CA THR A 483 -18.24 -21.24 26.28
C THR A 483 -18.42 -20.08 25.32
N ALA A 484 -18.82 -20.42 24.08
CA ALA A 484 -19.13 -19.42 23.08
C ALA A 484 -20.22 -18.48 23.60
N GLY A 485 -20.05 -17.17 23.37
CA GLY A 485 -21.06 -16.17 23.69
C GLY A 485 -22.32 -16.32 22.83
N PRO A 486 -23.27 -15.37 22.92
CA PRO A 486 -24.43 -15.35 22.03
C PRO A 486 -24.00 -15.26 20.56
N ALA A 487 -24.83 -15.83 19.67
CA ALA A 487 -24.63 -15.72 18.23
C ALA A 487 -24.81 -14.27 17.76
N ILE A 488 -23.80 -13.75 17.07
CA ILE A 488 -23.77 -12.41 16.45
C ILE A 488 -24.17 -12.48 14.97
N ALA A 489 -23.77 -13.56 14.29
CA ALA A 489 -24.14 -13.86 12.91
C ALA A 489 -24.15 -15.38 12.72
N GLU A 490 -25.13 -15.90 12.00
CA GLU A 490 -25.29 -17.32 11.73
C GLU A 490 -25.87 -17.52 10.33
N ALA A 491 -25.43 -18.55 9.61
CA ALA A 491 -26.00 -18.97 8.35
C ALA A 491 -25.79 -20.48 8.12
N SER A 492 -26.86 -21.20 7.75
CA SER A 492 -26.75 -22.61 7.35
C SER A 492 -25.89 -22.79 6.08
N MET A 493 -25.85 -21.76 5.23
CA MET A 493 -25.24 -21.73 3.90
C MET A 493 -25.89 -22.68 2.88
N THR A 494 -27.06 -23.23 3.17
CA THR A 494 -27.86 -24.02 2.20
C THR A 494 -28.58 -23.15 1.17
N GLU A 495 -28.66 -21.85 1.43
CA GLU A 495 -29.21 -20.81 0.55
C GLU A 495 -28.40 -19.51 0.70
N ALA A 496 -28.58 -18.58 -0.23
CA ALA A 496 -27.85 -17.32 -0.25
C ALA A 496 -28.03 -16.53 1.06
N SER A 497 -26.93 -16.18 1.70
CA SER A 497 -26.93 -15.44 2.97
C SER A 497 -26.69 -13.95 2.76
N ALA A 498 -27.57 -13.10 3.30
CA ALA A 498 -27.33 -11.66 3.36
C ALA A 498 -26.19 -11.29 4.33
N SER A 499 -25.92 -12.14 5.32
CA SER A 499 -24.82 -11.96 6.28
C SER A 499 -23.46 -12.33 5.67
N PHE A 500 -23.45 -13.29 4.74
CA PHE A 500 -22.25 -13.82 4.08
C PHE A 500 -22.43 -13.89 2.56
N PRO A 501 -22.56 -12.74 1.87
CA PRO A 501 -22.71 -12.71 0.42
C PRO A 501 -21.46 -13.24 -0.29
N GLY A 502 -21.68 -13.75 -1.51
CA GLY A 502 -20.60 -14.15 -2.41
C GLY A 502 -19.73 -12.97 -2.84
N LEU A 503 -18.46 -13.25 -3.10
CA LEU A 503 -17.49 -12.29 -3.62
C LEU A 503 -17.20 -12.56 -5.10
N ILE A 504 -16.98 -11.48 -5.84
CA ILE A 504 -16.64 -11.48 -7.28
C ILE A 504 -15.27 -10.85 -7.55
N GLU A 505 -14.53 -10.54 -6.48
CA GLU A 505 -13.19 -9.97 -6.54
C GLU A 505 -12.11 -11.08 -6.65
N THR A 506 -10.85 -10.70 -6.53
CA THR A 506 -9.71 -11.60 -6.39
C THR A 506 -8.59 -10.88 -5.63
N PHE A 507 -7.40 -11.46 -5.56
CA PHE A 507 -6.24 -10.84 -4.92
C PHE A 507 -4.95 -11.18 -5.67
N PRO A 508 -3.88 -10.38 -5.52
CA PRO A 508 -2.58 -10.73 -6.08
C PRO A 508 -2.11 -12.12 -5.63
N GLY A 509 -1.49 -12.87 -6.54
CA GLY A 509 -1.02 -14.23 -6.23
C GLY A 509 -2.06 -15.34 -6.35
N ASN A 510 -3.35 -15.03 -6.53
CA ASN A 510 -4.36 -16.01 -6.95
C ASN A 510 -4.33 -16.22 -8.49
N LEU A 511 -4.54 -17.42 -8.99
CA LEU A 511 -4.70 -17.73 -10.41
C LEU A 511 -6.18 -17.78 -10.82
N ALA A 512 -7.09 -17.70 -9.85
CA ALA A 512 -8.53 -17.66 -10.08
C ALA A 512 -9.11 -16.24 -9.93
N SER A 513 -10.16 -15.94 -10.69
CA SER A 513 -11.10 -14.86 -10.37
C SER A 513 -12.28 -15.45 -9.59
N PHE A 514 -12.73 -14.79 -8.52
CA PHE A 514 -14.00 -15.21 -7.90
C PHE A 514 -15.16 -14.69 -8.72
N ALA A 515 -16.22 -15.48 -8.82
CA ALA A 515 -17.40 -15.13 -9.58
C ALA A 515 -18.64 -15.71 -8.90
N GLN A 516 -19.81 -15.15 -9.21
CA GLN A 516 -21.07 -15.58 -8.61
C GLN A 516 -21.36 -17.06 -8.90
N GLU A 517 -21.02 -17.56 -10.09
CA GLU A 517 -21.21 -18.97 -10.48
C GLU A 517 -20.27 -19.93 -9.73
N GLY A 518 -19.18 -19.40 -9.16
CA GLY A 518 -18.26 -20.17 -8.34
C GLY A 518 -18.81 -20.46 -6.94
N LEU A 519 -19.88 -19.78 -6.50
CA LEU A 519 -20.57 -20.04 -5.24
C LEU A 519 -21.95 -20.62 -5.51
N GLN A 520 -22.10 -21.92 -5.30
CA GLN A 520 -23.35 -22.65 -5.52
C GLN A 520 -23.92 -23.11 -4.18
N HIS A 521 -25.24 -23.12 -4.02
CA HIS A 521 -25.88 -23.53 -2.78
C HIS A 521 -26.62 -24.84 -3.00
N THR A 522 -26.42 -25.79 -2.09
CA THR A 522 -27.06 -27.12 -2.12
C THR A 522 -27.58 -27.47 -0.73
N ASP A 523 -28.28 -28.61 -0.62
CA ASP A 523 -28.72 -29.14 0.67
C ASP A 523 -27.55 -29.49 1.61
N GLU A 524 -26.33 -29.65 1.07
CA GLU A 524 -25.10 -29.87 1.85
C GLU A 524 -24.43 -28.57 2.32
N GLY A 525 -24.91 -27.41 1.87
CA GLY A 525 -24.32 -26.08 2.15
C GLY A 525 -23.80 -25.38 0.90
N ALA A 526 -22.94 -24.38 1.09
CA ALA A 526 -22.31 -23.61 0.04
C ALA A 526 -21.12 -24.36 -0.56
N GLN A 527 -21.17 -24.61 -1.86
CA GLN A 527 -20.07 -25.17 -2.65
C GLN A 527 -19.29 -24.04 -3.32
N LEU A 528 -18.00 -23.94 -3.01
CA LEU A 528 -17.05 -23.10 -3.72
C LEU A 528 -16.41 -23.94 -4.82
N VAL A 529 -16.76 -23.69 -6.08
CA VAL A 529 -16.37 -24.49 -7.23
C VAL A 529 -15.32 -23.77 -8.05
N ILE A 530 -14.18 -24.42 -8.26
CA ILE A 530 -13.12 -23.95 -9.15
C ILE A 530 -13.10 -24.73 -10.45
N ASP A 531 -13.00 -24.02 -11.57
CA ASP A 531 -12.95 -24.59 -12.92
C ASP A 531 -12.03 -23.79 -13.85
N ALA A 532 -11.61 -24.41 -14.95
CA ALA A 532 -10.78 -23.80 -15.97
C ALA A 532 -11.56 -22.77 -16.81
N MET A 533 -10.90 -21.66 -17.15
CA MET A 533 -11.44 -20.64 -18.06
C MET A 533 -10.70 -20.66 -19.39
N GLN A 534 -11.45 -20.49 -20.49
CA GLN A 534 -10.86 -20.45 -21.84
C GLN A 534 -10.15 -19.12 -22.17
N SER A 535 -10.34 -18.06 -21.37
CA SER A 535 -9.76 -16.73 -21.65
C SER A 535 -9.63 -15.86 -20.40
N GLY A 536 -8.55 -15.08 -20.30
CA GLY A 536 -8.35 -14.07 -19.25
C GLY A 536 -6.89 -13.98 -18.79
N LEU A 537 -6.58 -12.99 -17.94
CA LEU A 537 -5.28 -12.92 -17.23
C LEU A 537 -5.14 -14.01 -16.15
N ARG A 538 -6.27 -14.60 -15.73
CA ARG A 538 -6.39 -15.62 -14.70
C ARG A 538 -7.03 -16.86 -15.33
N PRO A 539 -6.34 -18.02 -15.36
CA PRO A 539 -6.78 -19.21 -16.09
C PRO A 539 -7.94 -19.97 -15.41
N TYR A 540 -8.35 -19.57 -14.21
CA TYR A 540 -9.41 -20.26 -13.45
C TYR A 540 -10.51 -19.30 -12.98
N ARG A 541 -11.71 -19.85 -12.76
CA ARG A 541 -12.83 -19.19 -12.06
C ARG A 541 -13.10 -19.97 -10.80
N SER A 542 -13.37 -19.28 -9.69
CA SER A 542 -13.70 -19.93 -8.40
C SER A 542 -14.79 -19.19 -7.62
N GLY A 543 -15.11 -19.69 -6.42
CA GLY A 543 -16.05 -19.07 -5.48
C GLY A 543 -15.38 -18.57 -4.20
N ALA A 544 -15.98 -17.52 -3.62
CA ALA A 544 -15.67 -17.01 -2.30
C ALA A 544 -16.90 -16.33 -1.69
N PHE A 545 -16.93 -16.19 -0.36
CA PHE A 545 -17.91 -15.37 0.37
C PHE A 545 -17.24 -14.68 1.55
N ALA A 546 -17.86 -13.62 2.07
CA ALA A 546 -17.39 -12.95 3.28
C ALA A 546 -18.51 -12.29 4.06
N SER A 547 -18.31 -12.11 5.37
CA SER A 547 -19.27 -11.43 6.24
C SER A 547 -19.47 -9.99 5.81
N VAL A 548 -20.69 -9.43 5.84
CA VAL A 548 -20.91 -7.99 5.61
C VAL A 548 -20.31 -7.16 6.77
N ARG A 549 -20.45 -7.67 8.00
CA ARG A 549 -19.97 -7.02 9.22
C ARG A 549 -18.48 -7.28 9.42
N SER A 550 -17.80 -6.30 10.01
CA SER A 550 -16.50 -6.49 10.65
C SER A 550 -16.71 -6.70 12.17
N PHE A 551 -15.81 -7.48 12.76
CA PHE A 551 -15.89 -7.89 14.16
C PHE A 551 -14.62 -7.48 14.90
N PRO A 552 -14.71 -6.95 16.13
CA PRO A 552 -13.55 -6.58 16.91
C PRO A 552 -12.82 -7.80 17.47
N HIS A 553 -13.56 -8.82 17.92
CA HIS A 553 -13.10 -10.11 18.46
C HIS A 553 -14.28 -11.10 18.41
N GLY A 554 -14.02 -12.38 18.68
CA GLY A 554 -15.06 -13.40 18.78
C GLY A 554 -14.57 -14.79 18.42
N ARG A 555 -15.50 -15.74 18.37
CA ARG A 555 -15.27 -17.07 17.79
C ARG A 555 -15.99 -17.17 16.45
N PHE A 556 -15.26 -17.63 15.45
CA PHE A 556 -15.68 -17.74 14.07
C PHE A 556 -15.56 -19.20 13.67
N GLU A 557 -16.68 -19.84 13.35
CA GLU A 557 -16.79 -21.28 13.16
C GLU A 557 -17.51 -21.61 11.85
N ALA A 558 -17.10 -22.71 11.20
CA ALA A 558 -17.82 -23.30 10.07
C ALA A 558 -17.59 -24.82 10.04
N GLU A 559 -18.55 -25.56 9.51
CA GLU A 559 -18.32 -26.94 9.07
C GLU A 559 -17.80 -26.92 7.63
N ILE A 560 -16.63 -27.53 7.41
CA ILE A 560 -15.89 -27.45 6.15
C ILE A 560 -15.55 -28.86 5.66
N ARG A 561 -15.79 -29.12 4.38
CA ARG A 561 -15.19 -30.23 3.62
C ARG A 561 -14.30 -29.61 2.54
N ALA A 562 -12.98 -29.79 2.66
CA ALA A 562 -12.00 -29.14 1.80
C ALA A 562 -11.97 -29.71 0.37
N ALA A 563 -11.51 -28.91 -0.59
CA ALA A 563 -11.33 -29.36 -1.97
C ALA A 563 -10.08 -30.27 -2.10
N PRO A 564 -10.18 -31.44 -2.76
CA PRO A 564 -9.03 -32.28 -3.06
C PRO A 564 -8.29 -31.80 -4.31
N GLY A 565 -6.98 -32.07 -4.38
CA GLY A 565 -6.18 -31.91 -5.59
C GLY A 565 -5.04 -30.90 -5.45
N PRO A 566 -3.91 -31.13 -6.16
CA PRO A 566 -2.78 -30.22 -6.09
C PRO A 566 -3.12 -28.87 -6.72
N GLY A 567 -2.45 -27.83 -6.24
CA GLY A 567 -2.62 -26.45 -6.67
C GLY A 567 -3.88 -25.75 -6.18
N LEU A 568 -4.63 -26.36 -5.25
CA LEU A 568 -5.84 -25.80 -4.66
C LEU A 568 -5.66 -25.55 -3.16
N ILE A 569 -6.16 -24.41 -2.69
CA ILE A 569 -6.26 -24.07 -1.27
C ILE A 569 -7.72 -23.76 -0.92
N THR A 570 -8.25 -24.44 0.08
CA THR A 570 -9.53 -24.06 0.73
C THR A 570 -9.21 -23.18 1.94
N GLY A 571 -9.71 -21.95 1.97
CA GLY A 571 -9.44 -20.98 3.05
C GLY A 571 -10.68 -20.63 3.87
N PHE A 572 -10.50 -20.45 5.18
CA PHE A 572 -11.43 -19.83 6.12
C PHE A 572 -10.65 -18.92 7.06
N PHE A 573 -10.87 -17.61 7.00
CA PHE A 573 -9.93 -16.66 7.59
C PHE A 573 -10.58 -15.34 8.01
N LEU A 574 -9.89 -14.59 8.86
CA LEU A 574 -10.23 -13.23 9.23
C LEU A 574 -9.33 -12.27 8.48
N HIS A 575 -9.88 -11.21 7.88
CA HIS A 575 -9.08 -10.29 7.07
C HIS A 575 -9.56 -8.83 7.13
N ARG A 576 -8.60 -7.91 7.01
CA ARG A 576 -8.77 -6.47 6.70
C ARG A 576 -7.58 -5.95 5.88
N ASP A 577 -7.76 -4.82 5.20
CA ASP A 577 -6.78 -4.32 4.21
C ASP A 577 -5.85 -3.19 4.71
N THR A 578 -6.34 -2.20 5.47
CA THR A 578 -5.57 -0.98 5.77
C THR A 578 -5.53 -0.64 7.28
N PRO A 579 -4.45 -0.98 8.02
CA PRO A 579 -3.35 -1.86 7.65
C PRO A 579 -3.83 -3.31 7.53
N ARG A 580 -3.10 -4.12 6.77
CA ARG A 580 -3.42 -5.53 6.58
C ARG A 580 -3.22 -6.29 7.89
N GLN A 581 -4.25 -7.02 8.31
CA GLN A 581 -4.19 -7.98 9.40
C GLN A 581 -5.02 -9.19 9.01
N GLU A 582 -4.54 -10.37 9.35
CA GLU A 582 -5.13 -11.63 8.88
C GLU A 582 -4.86 -12.78 9.85
N ILE A 583 -5.84 -13.69 9.98
CA ILE A 583 -5.74 -14.92 10.79
C ILE A 583 -6.35 -16.07 9.99
N ASP A 584 -5.57 -17.12 9.75
CA ASP A 584 -5.86 -18.10 8.69
C ASP A 584 -6.14 -19.51 9.20
N ILE A 585 -7.06 -20.20 8.52
CA ILE A 585 -7.21 -21.65 8.40
C ILE A 585 -7.16 -21.96 6.90
N GLU A 586 -6.18 -22.74 6.46
CA GLU A 586 -5.99 -23.13 5.06
C GLU A 586 -5.76 -24.63 4.91
N PHE A 587 -6.43 -25.25 3.94
CA PHE A 587 -6.25 -26.65 3.57
C PHE A 587 -5.63 -26.72 2.18
N ALA A 588 -4.44 -27.29 2.08
CA ALA A 588 -3.83 -27.60 0.80
C ALA A 588 -4.41 -28.90 0.24
N GLY A 589 -5.03 -28.86 -0.94
CA GLY A 589 -5.65 -30.04 -1.54
C GLY A 589 -4.65 -31.15 -1.90
N ALA A 590 -3.35 -30.85 -1.96
CA ALA A 590 -2.27 -31.82 -2.10
C ALA A 590 -1.90 -32.54 -0.78
N ASP A 591 -2.23 -31.96 0.38
CA ASP A 591 -1.92 -32.47 1.71
C ASP A 591 -3.14 -32.35 2.64
N PRO A 592 -4.24 -33.07 2.36
CA PRO A 592 -5.53 -32.86 3.02
C PRO A 592 -5.56 -33.34 4.48
N ARG A 593 -4.47 -33.95 4.97
CA ARG A 593 -4.35 -34.42 6.36
C ARG A 593 -3.71 -33.40 7.29
N ARG A 594 -3.34 -32.23 6.76
CA ARG A 594 -2.74 -31.15 7.52
C ARG A 594 -3.50 -29.85 7.31
N LEU A 595 -3.68 -29.13 8.40
CA LEU A 595 -4.17 -27.77 8.43
C LEU A 595 -2.99 -26.81 8.46
N LEU A 596 -3.03 -25.76 7.63
CA LEU A 596 -2.11 -24.64 7.69
C LEU A 596 -2.80 -23.49 8.44
N VAL A 597 -2.17 -22.98 9.48
CA VAL A 597 -2.63 -21.78 10.19
C VAL A 597 -1.59 -20.69 10.10
N ASN A 598 -2.02 -19.44 10.06
CA ASN A 598 -1.12 -18.31 9.92
C ASN A 598 -1.72 -17.06 10.58
N VAL A 599 -0.85 -16.08 10.88
CA VAL A 599 -1.26 -14.75 11.32
C VAL A 599 -0.37 -13.75 10.62
N TYR A 600 -1.00 -12.71 10.09
CA TYR A 600 -0.34 -11.52 9.56
C TYR A 600 -0.66 -10.33 10.44
N PHE A 601 0.39 -9.57 10.78
CA PHE A 601 0.29 -8.37 11.57
C PHE A 601 1.08 -7.25 10.92
N ASN A 602 0.39 -6.19 10.50
CA ASN A 602 0.99 -4.89 10.27
C ASN A 602 0.59 -3.92 11.39
N PRO A 603 1.55 -3.13 11.93
CA PRO A 603 1.27 -2.11 12.93
C PRO A 603 0.61 -0.88 12.27
N GLY A 604 -0.03 -0.07 13.11
CA GLY A 604 -0.76 1.11 12.69
C GLY A 604 -2.15 1.16 13.28
N ASP A 605 -2.75 2.34 13.22
CA ASP A 605 -4.16 2.52 13.53
C ASP A 605 -5.01 2.20 12.28
N ASP A 606 -6.33 2.24 12.43
CA ASP A 606 -7.25 2.11 11.31
C ASP A 606 -6.96 3.16 10.21
N GLY A 607 -6.81 2.70 8.96
CA GLY A 607 -6.45 3.55 7.82
C GLY A 607 -4.95 3.79 7.64
N THR A 608 -4.07 3.19 8.45
CA THR A 608 -2.63 3.20 8.21
C THR A 608 -2.28 2.35 6.97
N ALA A 609 -1.94 3.01 5.87
CA ALA A 609 -1.66 2.38 4.57
C ALA A 609 -0.17 2.01 4.37
N MET A 610 0.41 1.28 5.33
CA MET A 610 1.78 0.80 5.19
C MET A 610 1.84 -0.39 4.23
N GLY A 611 2.42 -0.16 3.06
CA GLY A 611 2.51 -1.16 1.99
C GLY A 611 3.62 -2.20 2.16
N PHE A 612 4.27 -2.35 3.31
CA PHE A 612 5.40 -3.28 3.47
C PHE A 612 5.06 -4.49 4.34
N GLY A 613 5.77 -5.62 4.16
CA GLY A 613 5.70 -6.80 5.05
C GLY A 613 4.80 -7.94 4.57
N TYR A 614 5.27 -8.73 3.59
CA TYR A 614 4.53 -9.92 3.13
C TYR A 614 5.32 -11.20 3.33
N ARG A 615 5.13 -11.81 4.51
CA ARG A 615 4.93 -13.25 4.79
C ARG A 615 4.55 -13.38 6.27
N GLY A 616 3.61 -14.26 6.60
CA GLY A 616 3.17 -14.46 7.98
C GLY A 616 4.13 -15.40 8.73
N SER A 617 3.64 -15.97 9.81
CA SER A 617 4.30 -17.07 10.54
C SER A 617 3.49 -18.38 10.42
N PRO A 618 3.56 -19.07 9.28
CA PRO A 618 2.73 -20.24 9.01
C PRO A 618 3.11 -21.45 9.87
N CYS A 619 2.12 -22.24 10.28
CA CYS A 619 2.29 -23.49 11.02
C CYS A 619 1.41 -24.60 10.45
N ARG A 620 1.98 -25.80 10.24
CA ARG A 620 1.23 -27.00 9.85
C ARG A 620 0.83 -27.82 11.08
N ILE A 621 -0.42 -28.25 11.10
CA ILE A 621 -1.04 -29.04 12.17
C ILE A 621 -1.58 -30.33 11.57
N ASP A 622 -1.13 -31.49 12.06
CA ASP A 622 -1.68 -32.78 11.65
C ASP A 622 -3.11 -32.94 12.19
N LEU A 623 -4.07 -33.21 11.30
CA LEU A 623 -5.49 -33.35 11.66
C LEU A 623 -5.84 -34.75 12.18
N GLY A 624 -5.08 -35.77 11.75
CA GLY A 624 -5.38 -37.17 12.05
C GLY A 624 -6.46 -37.79 11.15
N PHE A 625 -7.19 -36.98 10.37
CA PHE A 625 -8.17 -37.39 9.37
C PHE A 625 -7.89 -36.71 8.01
N ASP A 626 -8.65 -37.06 6.99
CA ASP A 626 -8.59 -36.43 5.66
C ASP A 626 -9.69 -35.36 5.55
N ALA A 627 -9.32 -34.08 5.47
CA ALA A 627 -10.24 -32.95 5.45
C ALA A 627 -11.10 -32.87 4.17
N THR A 628 -10.81 -33.69 3.16
CA THR A 628 -11.59 -33.74 1.91
C THR A 628 -12.69 -34.81 1.94
N ALA A 629 -12.64 -35.72 2.92
CA ALA A 629 -13.51 -36.89 2.98
C ALA A 629 -14.90 -36.59 3.58
N ASP A 630 -14.97 -35.75 4.62
CA ASP A 630 -16.21 -35.42 5.34
C ASP A 630 -16.15 -34.00 5.94
N PHE A 631 -17.29 -33.51 6.42
CA PHE A 631 -17.37 -32.25 7.14
C PHE A 631 -16.77 -32.37 8.55
N HIS A 632 -15.89 -31.43 8.87
CA HIS A 632 -15.38 -31.22 10.21
C HIS A 632 -15.59 -29.77 10.63
N ARG A 633 -15.63 -29.52 11.93
CA ARG A 633 -15.89 -28.19 12.46
C ARG A 633 -14.60 -27.48 12.79
N TYR A 634 -14.38 -26.33 12.17
CA TYR A 634 -13.16 -25.54 12.35
C TYR A 634 -13.51 -24.18 12.93
N ALA A 635 -12.72 -23.71 13.89
CA ALA A 635 -12.94 -22.39 14.47
C ALA A 635 -11.66 -21.62 14.74
N ILE A 636 -11.75 -20.30 14.57
CA ILE A 636 -10.80 -19.30 15.05
C ILE A 636 -11.45 -18.60 16.24
N ASP A 637 -10.86 -18.69 17.42
CA ASP A 637 -11.24 -17.92 18.61
C ASP A 637 -10.20 -16.80 18.80
N TRP A 638 -10.59 -15.58 18.44
CA TRP A 638 -9.73 -14.41 18.47
C TRP A 638 -10.14 -13.49 19.60
N ARG A 639 -9.19 -13.21 20.49
CA ARG A 639 -9.31 -12.34 21.66
C ARG A 639 -8.19 -11.30 21.62
N PRO A 640 -8.27 -10.21 22.41
CA PRO A 640 -7.24 -9.18 22.40
C PRO A 640 -5.81 -9.69 22.63
N ASP A 641 -5.65 -10.70 23.49
CA ASP A 641 -4.35 -11.22 23.93
C ASP A 641 -3.93 -12.54 23.26
N ARG A 642 -4.83 -13.19 22.51
CA ARG A 642 -4.59 -14.54 21.97
C ARG A 642 -5.42 -14.89 20.75
N VAL A 643 -4.95 -15.90 20.03
CA VAL A 643 -5.69 -16.58 18.97
C VAL A 643 -5.62 -18.08 19.23
N THR A 644 -6.77 -18.75 19.18
CA THR A 644 -6.87 -20.20 19.36
C THR A 644 -7.56 -20.83 18.16
N TRP A 645 -6.96 -21.88 17.61
CA TRP A 645 -7.55 -22.68 16.53
C TRP A 645 -8.14 -23.96 17.09
N LEU A 646 -9.37 -24.27 16.69
CA LEU A 646 -10.10 -25.45 17.11
C LEU A 646 -10.50 -26.33 15.93
N VAL A 647 -10.47 -27.65 16.15
CA VAL A 647 -10.99 -28.68 15.25
C VAL A 647 -11.91 -29.59 16.05
N ASP A 648 -13.16 -29.73 15.63
CA ASP A 648 -14.22 -30.49 16.31
C ASP A 648 -14.37 -30.12 17.80
N GLY A 649 -14.24 -28.81 18.08
CA GLY A 649 -14.30 -28.26 19.43
C GLY A 649 -13.06 -28.50 20.30
N ARG A 650 -11.98 -29.08 19.75
CA ARG A 650 -10.71 -29.29 20.45
C ARG A 650 -9.68 -28.26 20.01
N VAL A 651 -8.99 -27.64 20.98
CA VAL A 651 -7.86 -26.74 20.68
C VAL A 651 -6.72 -27.53 20.04
N VAL A 652 -6.33 -27.14 18.84
CA VAL A 652 -5.20 -27.74 18.11
C VAL A 652 -3.97 -26.84 18.08
N HIS A 653 -4.16 -25.52 18.24
CA HIS A 653 -3.08 -24.55 18.35
C HIS A 653 -3.54 -23.29 19.09
N GLU A 654 -2.61 -22.65 19.80
CA GLU A 654 -2.82 -21.37 20.47
C GLU A 654 -1.60 -20.49 20.23
N ARG A 655 -1.86 -19.19 20.06
CA ARG A 655 -0.85 -18.13 20.04
C ARG A 655 -1.22 -17.03 21.01
N VAL A 656 -0.19 -16.51 21.68
CA VAL A 656 -0.26 -15.37 22.59
C VAL A 656 0.74 -14.30 22.14
N GLY A 657 0.73 -13.12 22.76
CA GLY A 657 1.59 -12.00 22.39
C GLY A 657 3.05 -12.39 22.07
N TRP A 658 3.55 -11.93 20.92
CA TRP A 658 4.90 -12.17 20.38
C TRP A 658 5.27 -13.64 20.10
N ASP A 659 4.29 -14.50 19.76
CA ASP A 659 4.52 -15.92 19.47
C ASP A 659 4.26 -16.31 17.99
N PRO A 660 5.00 -15.83 16.95
CA PRO A 660 6.18 -14.97 16.97
C PRO A 660 5.88 -13.53 16.52
N THR A 661 4.61 -13.17 16.35
CA THR A 661 4.16 -11.80 16.03
C THR A 661 3.19 -11.32 17.12
N PRO A 662 2.93 -10.00 17.22
CA PRO A 662 1.77 -9.48 17.95
C PRO A 662 0.45 -10.07 17.43
N ILE A 663 -0.59 -10.00 18.25
CA ILE A 663 -1.95 -10.44 17.90
C ILE A 663 -2.67 -9.29 17.16
N PRO A 664 -3.35 -9.54 16.02
CA PRO A 664 -4.21 -8.57 15.37
C PRO A 664 -5.19 -7.91 16.35
N HIS A 665 -5.43 -6.61 16.17
CA HIS A 665 -6.18 -5.80 17.14
C HIS A 665 -7.26 -4.92 16.51
N LEU A 666 -7.32 -4.88 15.18
CA LEU A 666 -8.27 -4.07 14.44
C LEU A 666 -9.36 -4.96 13.86
N ASN A 667 -10.58 -4.43 13.78
CA ASN A 667 -11.74 -5.20 13.32
C ASN A 667 -11.50 -5.86 11.96
N MET A 668 -11.89 -7.13 11.84
CA MET A 668 -11.73 -7.96 10.64
C MET A 668 -13.07 -8.55 10.19
N ARG A 669 -13.19 -8.84 8.90
CA ARG A 669 -14.31 -9.61 8.33
C ARG A 669 -13.94 -11.09 8.29
N VAL A 670 -14.94 -11.97 8.29
CA VAL A 670 -14.75 -13.40 8.02
C VAL A 670 -14.81 -13.62 6.52
N HIS A 671 -13.90 -14.41 5.99
CA HIS A 671 -13.82 -14.78 4.58
C HIS A 671 -13.71 -16.29 4.43
N ALA A 672 -14.25 -16.81 3.34
CA ALA A 672 -13.97 -18.15 2.86
C ALA A 672 -13.77 -18.14 1.34
N ASN A 673 -12.84 -18.95 0.86
CA ASN A 673 -12.57 -19.07 -0.57
C ASN A 673 -12.04 -20.47 -0.94
N LEU A 674 -12.16 -20.82 -2.22
CA LEU A 674 -11.35 -21.86 -2.85
C LEU A 674 -10.47 -21.17 -3.89
N TRP A 675 -9.16 -21.26 -3.78
CA TRP A 675 -8.27 -20.48 -4.64
C TRP A 675 -7.07 -21.28 -5.15
N ALA A 676 -6.43 -20.73 -6.17
CA ALA A 676 -5.34 -21.35 -6.90
C ALA A 676 -4.07 -20.51 -6.73
N PRO A 677 -3.14 -20.82 -5.81
CA PRO A 677 -1.94 -20.01 -5.65
C PRO A 677 -1.04 -20.05 -6.88
N ARG A 678 -0.40 -18.90 -7.18
CA ARG A 678 0.75 -18.84 -8.10
C ARG A 678 1.95 -19.61 -7.55
N SER A 679 2.06 -19.74 -6.23
CA SER A 679 3.15 -20.44 -5.56
C SER A 679 2.97 -21.96 -5.66
N GLU A 680 3.78 -22.61 -6.49
CA GLU A 680 3.83 -24.07 -6.58
C GLU A 680 4.38 -24.71 -5.29
N GLU A 681 5.18 -23.99 -4.50
CA GLU A 681 5.69 -24.47 -3.20
C GLU A 681 4.56 -24.62 -2.18
N LEU A 682 3.55 -23.75 -2.24
CA LEU A 682 2.46 -23.73 -1.26
C LEU A 682 1.48 -24.90 -1.46
N ALA A 683 1.02 -25.13 -2.70
CA ALA A 683 -0.05 -26.08 -2.99
C ALA A 683 0.29 -27.11 -4.09
N GLY A 684 1.42 -26.97 -4.77
CA GLY A 684 1.72 -27.71 -6.00
C GLY A 684 1.10 -27.06 -7.26
N ARG A 685 1.15 -27.77 -8.39
CA ARG A 685 0.52 -27.35 -9.65
C ARG A 685 -0.88 -27.95 -9.78
N ILE A 686 -1.81 -27.16 -10.31
CA ILE A 686 -3.15 -27.66 -10.64
C ILE A 686 -3.07 -28.78 -11.69
N ASP A 687 -3.78 -29.88 -11.43
CA ASP A 687 -4.06 -30.92 -12.44
C ASP A 687 -5.43 -30.62 -13.05
N GLU A 688 -5.44 -29.94 -14.21
CA GLU A 688 -6.67 -29.49 -14.87
C GLU A 688 -7.65 -30.64 -15.20
N ARG A 689 -7.17 -31.89 -15.31
CA ARG A 689 -8.03 -33.07 -15.54
C ARG A 689 -8.92 -33.42 -14.34
N LYS A 690 -8.61 -32.84 -13.16
CA LYS A 690 -9.39 -33.00 -11.93
C LYS A 690 -10.33 -31.84 -11.67
N LEU A 691 -10.42 -30.88 -12.59
CA LEU A 691 -11.41 -29.80 -12.55
C LEU A 691 -12.72 -30.25 -13.23
N PRO A 692 -13.89 -29.75 -12.79
CA PRO A 692 -14.06 -28.84 -11.66
C PRO A 692 -13.82 -29.54 -10.30
N ALA A 693 -13.32 -28.78 -9.33
CA ALA A 693 -13.16 -29.21 -7.94
C ALA A 693 -13.95 -28.29 -7.01
N ALA A 694 -14.36 -28.78 -5.85
CA ALA A 694 -15.19 -27.99 -4.93
C ALA A 694 -14.82 -28.19 -3.46
N ALA A 695 -14.94 -27.11 -2.69
CA ALA A 695 -14.97 -27.12 -1.23
C ALA A 695 -16.38 -26.81 -0.75
N ALA A 696 -16.83 -27.43 0.34
CA ALA A 696 -18.16 -27.23 0.90
C ALA A 696 -18.10 -26.57 2.28
N PHE A 697 -19.01 -25.62 2.53
CA PHE A 697 -19.14 -24.88 3.79
C PHE A 697 -20.60 -24.90 4.24
N ARG A 698 -20.83 -25.20 5.52
CA ARG A 698 -22.16 -25.09 6.15
C ARG A 698 -22.05 -24.64 7.60
N ASN A 699 -23.16 -24.20 8.17
CA ASN A 699 -23.27 -23.80 9.57
C ASN A 699 -22.19 -22.77 9.98
N VAL A 700 -22.10 -21.68 9.20
CA VAL A 700 -21.18 -20.58 9.52
C VAL A 700 -21.74 -19.81 10.71
N LEU A 701 -20.97 -19.70 11.78
CA LEU A 701 -21.39 -19.11 13.05
C LEU A 701 -20.32 -18.17 13.59
N VAL A 702 -20.77 -17.00 14.07
CA VAL A 702 -19.94 -16.01 14.76
C VAL A 702 -20.55 -15.73 16.12
N THR A 703 -19.77 -15.87 17.19
CA THR A 703 -20.19 -15.61 18.58
C THR A 703 -19.23 -14.65 19.29
N GLU A 704 -19.69 -13.99 20.36
CA GLU A 704 -18.88 -13.08 21.19
C GLU A 704 -17.66 -13.71 21.90
#